data_AF-A0A1V5PQM7-F1
#
_entry.id   AF-A0A1V5PQM7-F1
#
_cell.length_a   1.000
_cell.length_b   1.000
_cell.length_c   1.000
_cell.angle_alpha   90.00
_cell.angle_beta   90.00
_cell.angle_gamma   90.00
#
_symmetry.space_group_name_H-M   'P 1'
#
loop_
_entity.id
_entity.type
_entity.pdbx_description
1 polymer ?
#
loop_
_entity_poly.entity_id
_entity_poly.type
_entity_poly.pdbx_seq_one_letter_code
_entity_poly.pdbx_strand_id
1 'polypeptide(L)'
;MKTVKVTINGKEIITEANKTILEVIHEHKLDNIPNLCYDPKLPPYGSCYLCVVEVEGLQKLVPSCCNPISDGMVIHTDNEKIRSSRKMALELLLSNHYADCIAPCRNTCPAGVDIQGYIGLISMGKHKEAVRLIKQTNPLPLVCGRVCVRECELSCRRNRIDEAVGIDYLKRYTSDIDIKDPWTPSVAERNGKKVAIIGGGPSGLTCAYYLILKGYSVTIFEKHNRPGGMLLWGIPEYRLPKKVLAREIKWITDLGVEVKTNTAIGRDFTIDTLFKNGYNAIYLAMGAQGANKMRVPEEDTTEGVISGIDFLYNSQIEGKVNIYGTIVVIGGGNTAIDAARTALRYGAKKVILLYRRTRQEMPAHSMEIDAALLEGVEIVYLSVPQKIIKDSRRLKALECIKMRLGEPDASGRRRPVPIEGSEYTIECDFVISAIGQQVELDGLEKEERLALTKWKTVVYNKDTFETSIKGVFAGGDFATGPATAIDAIAHGKLSGEAIDEYIKTGTVTPKKKEFISRKDVFGEISDEEFIGYEKLKREIMAELPPLERIKTFKEVELGFSDKQSINEAERCLACGCSALFDCKLKKYATEYEIDISKYLGEVRKYKVDKTHPFIVLDPNKCISCGKCVRTCSDILNVSALGFVYRGFKSIVKPAMEKKLLETNCITCGNCIAACPTGAITEKLPFKQHGPWQGEKIPFICSFCSVGCSLNFNVISDNIFSVLNASDDTHNQGYLCVKGRFGYRYLLDNNRLLKPMIKDKGELKDSTWDKALKLTTERIKKIIHTYGPDSIAIFGSPRMTNEELYLLQKFARAGLKTNNIHNFTHLLNGIELDSLDESFGMTVSSATMDDLDGANIILVINADLSTENLIMELKIKKSQKKGTKLVFINSSETNFTKFSDLWIDSRRGTNTVLLNGLINALLEKCKIDTEFIQNRTEGFEEFKDSISQFNTEYISEVTGVQKDKLLMLYDLIGNKDLNLIVVYNIDSHKEKARNDLRAIGNLLMLTGRVGKEGQGLIILRDYANSAGLLDMGINPDYLPGYVRYKDTEKINEISKYWNVELKEIFKPVDLLKKLKNDEIKGLLIFGENPIVESKNLKYFRGLEFLMVQDIFFTTTAREADVVLPASTYIETEGTFTSCDRRVQKFNKIFTPASNLENWEIIKKLWENLDVNLPYSSPADIFNEIKKVNSLYRDVEFGQIWGKKLFKKTFPTPSKKGKFLIYDTDISSISPKKPEYLSHEEYFKLNIRRKLMI
;
A
#
# COMPACT_ATOMS: atom_id res chain seq x y z
N MET A 1 -37.71 19.57 16.39
CA MET A 1 -37.04 20.10 15.18
C MET A 1 -38.07 20.18 14.06
N LYS A 2 -38.01 21.20 13.20
CA LYS A 2 -38.95 21.37 12.08
C LYS A 2 -38.58 20.40 10.96
N THR A 3 -39.48 19.48 10.63
CA THR A 3 -39.33 18.58 9.47
C THR A 3 -39.86 19.27 8.22
N VAL A 4 -39.30 18.92 7.07
CA VAL A 4 -39.67 19.44 5.77
C VAL A 4 -39.79 18.30 4.77
N LYS A 5 -40.68 18.47 3.79
CA LYS A 5 -40.93 17.53 2.72
C LYS A 5 -40.28 18.04 1.43
N VAL A 6 -39.45 17.22 0.80
CA VAL A 6 -38.78 17.54 -0.47
C VAL A 6 -38.89 16.40 -1.46
N THR A 7 -38.81 16.71 -2.75
CA THR A 7 -38.79 15.73 -3.84
C THR A 7 -37.42 15.73 -4.48
N ILE A 8 -36.71 14.60 -4.44
CA ILE A 8 -35.37 14.45 -5.02
C ILE A 8 -35.43 13.32 -6.06
N ASN A 9 -35.13 13.64 -7.33
CA ASN A 9 -35.23 12.70 -8.45
C ASN A 9 -36.59 11.96 -8.48
N GLY A 10 -37.67 12.68 -8.22
CA GLY A 10 -39.04 12.14 -8.17
C GLY A 10 -39.41 11.36 -6.90
N LYS A 11 -38.50 11.21 -5.92
CA LYS A 11 -38.79 10.56 -4.63
C LYS A 11 -39.07 11.59 -3.54
N GLU A 12 -40.18 11.43 -2.83
CA GLU A 12 -40.52 12.26 -1.69
C GLU A 12 -39.75 11.82 -0.44
N ILE A 13 -39.12 12.77 0.25
CA ILE A 13 -38.30 12.56 1.44
C ILE A 13 -38.74 13.54 2.51
N ILE A 14 -38.91 13.03 3.74
CA ILE A 14 -39.15 13.83 4.93
C ILE A 14 -37.85 13.87 5.72
N THR A 15 -37.33 15.07 5.96
CA THR A 15 -36.04 15.27 6.62
C THR A 15 -36.03 16.55 7.47
N GLU A 16 -34.91 16.82 8.13
CA GLU A 16 -34.72 17.99 8.99
C GLU A 16 -34.34 19.23 8.16
N ALA A 17 -34.92 20.39 8.47
CA ALA A 17 -34.75 21.62 7.69
C ALA A 17 -33.34 22.24 7.72
N ASN A 18 -32.47 21.80 8.62
CA ASN A 18 -31.11 22.34 8.81
C ASN A 18 -30.04 21.61 7.99
N LYS A 19 -30.38 20.50 7.33
CA LYS A 19 -29.45 19.72 6.51
C LYS A 19 -29.28 20.32 5.13
N THR A 20 -28.08 20.22 4.58
CA THR A 20 -27.80 20.57 3.19
C THR A 20 -28.39 19.53 2.23
N ILE A 21 -28.63 19.93 0.98
CA ILE A 21 -29.11 19.02 -0.07
C ILE A 21 -28.20 17.79 -0.17
N LEU A 22 -26.87 17.98 -0.12
CA LEU A 22 -25.91 16.87 -0.23
C LEU A 22 -25.98 15.89 0.95
N GLU A 23 -26.16 16.39 2.17
CA GLU A 23 -26.28 15.55 3.37
C GLU A 23 -27.51 14.65 3.29
N VAL A 24 -28.67 15.20 2.89
CA VAL A 24 -29.91 14.44 2.74
C VAL A 24 -29.78 13.38 1.63
N ILE A 25 -29.13 13.72 0.52
CA ILE A 25 -28.89 12.75 -0.57
C ILE A 25 -28.01 11.59 -0.11
N HIS A 26 -26.95 11.86 0.66
CA HIS A 26 -26.07 10.82 1.19
C HIS A 26 -26.76 9.96 2.27
N GLU A 27 -27.49 10.58 3.19
CA GLU A 27 -28.20 9.91 4.28
C GLU A 27 -29.24 8.91 3.76
N HIS A 28 -30.03 9.32 2.76
CA HIS A 28 -31.04 8.48 2.14
C HIS A 28 -30.52 7.66 0.94
N LYS A 29 -29.21 7.74 0.66
CA LYS A 29 -28.53 7.02 -0.44
C LYS A 29 -29.24 7.19 -1.79
N LEU A 30 -29.65 8.42 -2.10
CA LEU A 30 -30.50 8.73 -3.28
C LEU A 30 -29.69 8.83 -4.57
N ASP A 31 -28.46 9.34 -4.48
CA ASP A 31 -27.53 9.50 -5.60
C ASP A 31 -26.09 9.67 -5.08
N ASN A 32 -25.10 9.61 -5.96
CA ASN A 32 -23.69 9.83 -5.67
C ASN A 32 -23.16 11.09 -6.38
N ILE A 33 -23.39 12.25 -5.77
CA ILE A 33 -22.99 13.54 -6.34
C ILE A 33 -21.46 13.72 -6.27
N PRO A 34 -20.77 14.03 -7.40
CA PRO A 34 -19.33 14.18 -7.43
C PRO A 34 -18.87 15.39 -6.62
N ASN A 35 -17.77 15.23 -5.87
CA ASN A 35 -17.20 16.29 -5.06
C ASN A 35 -15.69 16.09 -4.83
N LEU A 36 -14.94 17.22 -4.83
CA LEU A 36 -13.49 17.23 -4.56
C LEU A 36 -13.13 18.03 -3.30
N CYS A 37 -13.89 19.08 -2.97
CA CYS A 37 -13.62 19.96 -1.83
C CYS A 37 -14.47 19.65 -0.58
N TYR A 38 -15.44 18.75 -0.68
CA TYR A 38 -16.35 18.42 0.42
C TYR A 38 -15.70 17.42 1.39
N ASP A 39 -16.01 17.59 2.67
CA ASP A 39 -15.69 16.67 3.75
C ASP A 39 -16.78 16.83 4.81
N PRO A 40 -17.46 15.75 5.26
CA PRO A 40 -18.57 15.85 6.19
C PRO A 40 -18.16 16.40 7.57
N LYS A 41 -16.86 16.41 7.89
CA LYS A 41 -16.33 16.90 9.17
C LYS A 41 -15.93 18.37 9.13
N LEU A 42 -16.04 18.99 7.96
CA LEU A 42 -15.69 20.38 7.73
C LEU A 42 -16.94 21.17 7.32
N PRO A 43 -17.04 22.46 7.67
CA PRO A 43 -18.09 23.32 7.14
C PRO A 43 -18.15 23.30 5.59
N PRO A 44 -19.31 23.60 4.98
CA PRO A 44 -19.40 23.77 3.54
C PRO A 44 -18.39 24.77 2.96
N TYR A 45 -17.81 24.47 1.80
CA TYR A 45 -16.81 25.34 1.13
C TYR A 45 -17.19 25.72 -0.29
N GLY A 46 -17.85 24.83 -1.05
CA GLY A 46 -18.41 25.14 -2.36
C GLY A 46 -17.41 25.42 -3.50
N SER A 47 -16.10 25.27 -3.31
CA SER A 47 -15.11 25.77 -4.29
C SER A 47 -14.94 24.96 -5.58
N CYS A 48 -15.23 23.65 -5.56
CA CYS A 48 -15.00 22.80 -6.73
C CYS A 48 -16.15 22.78 -7.74
N TYR A 49 -17.33 23.27 -7.36
CA TYR A 49 -18.55 23.30 -8.19
C TYR A 49 -19.01 21.97 -8.81
N LEU A 50 -18.44 20.82 -8.44
CA LEU A 50 -18.91 19.52 -8.95
C LEU A 50 -20.25 19.09 -8.36
N CYS A 51 -20.52 19.47 -7.12
CA CYS A 51 -21.74 19.09 -6.42
C CYS A 51 -22.98 19.92 -6.81
N VAL A 52 -22.95 20.60 -7.96
CA VAL A 52 -24.11 21.37 -8.41
C VAL A 52 -25.30 20.47 -8.73
N VAL A 53 -26.49 20.96 -8.39
CA VAL A 53 -27.80 20.35 -8.65
C VAL A 53 -28.75 21.41 -9.21
N GLU A 54 -29.82 20.96 -9.85
CA GLU A 54 -30.91 21.82 -10.28
C GLU A 54 -32.04 21.76 -9.26
N VAL A 55 -32.59 22.92 -8.90
CA VAL A 55 -33.76 23.04 -8.04
C VAL A 55 -34.83 23.76 -8.85
N GLU A 56 -36.01 23.16 -8.98
CA GLU A 56 -37.11 23.76 -9.74
C GLU A 56 -37.48 25.14 -9.19
N GLY A 57 -37.74 26.08 -10.10
CA GLY A 57 -37.99 27.48 -9.75
C GLY A 57 -36.73 28.36 -9.63
N LEU A 58 -35.52 27.77 -9.56
CA LEU A 58 -34.26 28.53 -9.62
C LEU A 58 -33.67 28.53 -11.03
N GLN A 59 -33.27 29.70 -11.52
CA GLN A 59 -32.65 29.82 -12.85
C GLN A 59 -31.26 29.18 -12.93
N LYS A 60 -30.48 29.30 -11.85
CA LYS A 60 -29.08 28.85 -11.77
C LYS A 60 -28.97 27.53 -11.01
N LEU A 61 -28.01 26.69 -11.41
CA LEU A 61 -27.62 25.53 -10.63
C LEU A 61 -27.00 25.97 -9.30
N VAL A 62 -27.25 25.20 -8.24
CA VAL A 62 -26.80 25.52 -6.89
C VAL A 62 -25.89 24.41 -6.34
N PRO A 63 -24.81 24.72 -5.61
CA PRO A 63 -23.99 23.70 -4.96
C PRO A 63 -24.75 23.00 -3.84
N SER A 64 -24.99 21.70 -3.96
CA SER A 64 -25.75 20.93 -2.97
C SER A 64 -25.09 20.88 -1.60
N CYS A 65 -23.76 21.03 -1.52
CA CYS A 65 -23.03 21.01 -0.25
C CYS A 65 -23.19 22.29 0.59
N CYS A 66 -23.67 23.39 0.01
CA CYS A 66 -23.80 24.68 0.69
C CYS A 66 -25.26 25.14 0.85
N ASN A 67 -26.21 24.51 0.16
CA ASN A 67 -27.59 24.93 0.15
C ASN A 67 -28.43 24.05 1.09
N PRO A 68 -29.06 24.62 2.14
CA PRO A 68 -29.97 23.88 3.02
C PRO A 68 -31.26 23.51 2.29
N ILE A 69 -31.87 22.41 2.72
CA ILE A 69 -33.17 21.97 2.21
C ILE A 69 -34.30 22.82 2.80
N SER A 70 -35.29 23.17 1.98
CA SER A 70 -36.52 23.87 2.37
C SER A 70 -37.75 23.10 1.93
N ASP A 71 -38.86 23.30 2.63
CA ASP A 71 -40.12 22.62 2.33
C ASP A 71 -40.59 22.88 0.89
N GLY A 72 -41.05 21.83 0.20
CA GLY A 72 -41.52 21.89 -1.18
C GLY A 72 -40.42 21.94 -2.25
N MET A 73 -39.13 21.86 -1.89
CA MET A 73 -38.06 21.82 -2.91
C MET A 73 -38.18 20.59 -3.80
N VAL A 74 -38.07 20.78 -5.11
CA VAL A 74 -37.93 19.72 -6.11
C VAL A 74 -36.53 19.79 -6.72
N ILE A 75 -35.76 18.72 -6.59
CA ILE A 75 -34.32 18.70 -6.85
C ILE A 75 -34.00 17.60 -7.86
N HIS A 76 -33.27 17.96 -8.91
CA HIS A 76 -32.71 17.06 -9.91
C HIS A 76 -31.19 17.01 -9.77
N THR A 77 -30.61 15.81 -9.67
CA THR A 77 -29.18 15.63 -9.41
C THR A 77 -28.35 15.31 -10.66
N ASP A 78 -29.01 14.93 -11.75
CA ASP A 78 -28.39 14.61 -13.03
C ASP A 78 -29.29 14.99 -14.21
N ASN A 79 -28.79 15.84 -15.09
CA ASN A 79 -29.36 16.20 -16.39
C ASN A 79 -28.28 16.87 -17.26
N GLU A 80 -28.60 17.19 -18.52
CA GLU A 80 -27.61 17.73 -19.46
C GLU A 80 -27.00 19.06 -18.98
N LYS A 81 -27.80 19.95 -18.39
CA LYS A 81 -27.35 21.24 -17.84
C LYS A 81 -26.36 21.04 -16.69
N ILE A 82 -26.66 20.11 -15.78
CA ILE A 82 -25.77 19.73 -14.67
C ILE A 82 -24.48 19.11 -15.20
N ARG A 83 -24.56 18.16 -16.14
CA ARG A 83 -23.39 17.50 -16.74
C ARG A 83 -22.47 18.48 -17.45
N SER A 84 -23.02 19.41 -18.23
CA SER A 84 -22.27 20.47 -18.91
C SER A 84 -21.53 21.38 -17.91
N SER A 85 -22.22 21.80 -16.83
CA SER A 85 -21.62 22.61 -15.76
C SER A 85 -20.48 21.90 -15.04
N ARG A 86 -20.68 20.61 -14.68
CA ARG A 86 -19.61 19.78 -14.06
C ARG A 86 -18.43 19.59 -15.00
N LYS A 87 -18.69 19.38 -16.29
CA LYS A 87 -17.65 19.27 -17.33
C LYS A 87 -16.80 20.54 -17.40
N MET A 88 -17.45 21.70 -17.49
CA MET A 88 -16.79 23.02 -17.47
C MET A 88 -15.94 23.21 -16.21
N ALA A 89 -16.47 22.89 -15.04
CA ALA A 89 -15.75 23.03 -13.77
C ALA A 89 -14.48 22.17 -13.74
N LEU A 90 -14.55 20.92 -14.21
CA LEU A 90 -13.39 20.03 -14.32
C LEU A 90 -12.36 20.55 -15.34
N GLU A 91 -12.78 21.01 -16.52
CA GLU A 91 -11.88 21.60 -17.53
C GLU A 91 -11.12 22.80 -16.96
N LEU A 92 -11.79 23.68 -16.20
CA LEU A 92 -11.16 24.80 -15.51
C LEU A 92 -10.20 24.36 -14.39
N LEU A 93 -10.55 23.37 -13.57
CA LEU A 93 -9.66 22.85 -12.54
C LEU A 93 -8.39 22.21 -13.14
N LEU A 94 -8.52 21.59 -14.32
CA LEU A 94 -7.43 20.93 -15.04
C LEU A 94 -6.56 21.89 -15.86
N SER A 95 -7.06 23.08 -16.23
CA SER A 95 -6.30 24.10 -16.98
C SER A 95 -4.97 24.51 -16.36
N ASN A 96 -4.76 24.18 -15.08
CA ASN A 96 -3.58 24.54 -14.29
C ASN A 96 -3.02 23.33 -13.51
N HIS A 97 -3.38 22.11 -13.92
CA HIS A 97 -2.93 20.86 -13.32
C HIS A 97 -1.70 20.33 -14.08
N TYR A 98 -0.53 20.93 -13.84
CA TYR A 98 0.72 20.62 -14.55
C TYR A 98 1.38 19.32 -14.06
N ALA A 99 0.78 18.18 -14.34
CA ALA A 99 1.28 16.89 -13.88
C ALA A 99 1.02 15.76 -14.87
N ASP A 100 1.86 14.72 -14.80
CA ASP A 100 1.66 13.48 -15.54
C ASP A 100 0.97 12.44 -14.66
N CYS A 101 -0.17 11.92 -15.11
CA CYS A 101 -0.81 10.80 -14.41
C CYS A 101 0.06 9.53 -14.55
N ILE A 102 0.54 9.24 -15.76
CA ILE A 102 1.43 8.11 -16.07
C ILE A 102 2.77 8.62 -16.61
N ALA A 103 3.84 7.84 -16.41
CA ALA A 103 5.15 8.18 -16.95
C ALA A 103 5.15 8.19 -18.50
N PRO A 104 5.95 9.06 -19.14
CA PRO A 104 6.01 9.15 -20.61
C PRO A 104 6.43 7.82 -21.25
N CYS A 105 7.32 7.07 -20.62
CA CYS A 105 7.75 5.74 -21.08
C CYS A 105 6.60 4.72 -21.16
N ARG A 106 5.61 4.81 -20.27
CA ARG A 106 4.38 3.98 -20.32
C ARG A 106 3.43 4.48 -21.40
N ASN A 107 3.30 5.80 -21.54
CA ASN A 107 2.42 6.42 -22.54
C ASN A 107 2.82 6.07 -23.98
N THR A 108 4.13 5.98 -24.26
CA THR A 108 4.64 5.60 -25.58
C THR A 108 4.79 4.09 -25.76
N CYS A 109 4.45 3.26 -24.78
CA CYS A 109 4.50 1.81 -24.96
C CYS A 109 3.18 1.32 -25.57
N PRO A 110 3.16 0.70 -26.75
CA PRO A 110 1.92 0.24 -27.38
C PRO A 110 1.12 -0.73 -26.51
N ALA A 111 1.81 -1.64 -25.80
CA ALA A 111 1.18 -2.57 -24.88
C ALA A 111 0.78 -1.95 -23.51
N GLY A 112 1.20 -0.70 -23.24
CA GLY A 112 0.87 0.03 -22.01
C GLY A 112 1.59 -0.49 -20.76
N VAL A 113 2.78 -1.08 -20.90
CA VAL A 113 3.56 -1.69 -19.81
C VAL A 113 3.89 -0.67 -18.73
N ASP A 114 3.68 -1.03 -17.45
CA ASP A 114 4.00 -0.18 -16.30
C ASP A 114 5.51 -0.13 -16.00
N ILE A 115 6.22 0.63 -16.81
CA ILE A 115 7.69 0.74 -16.79
C ILE A 115 8.21 1.32 -15.48
N GLN A 116 7.61 2.41 -15.00
CA GLN A 116 8.00 2.97 -13.72
C GLN A 116 7.76 1.97 -12.58
N GLY A 117 6.63 1.26 -12.61
CA GLY A 117 6.28 0.27 -11.61
C GLY A 117 7.30 -0.86 -11.50
N TYR A 118 7.65 -1.52 -12.61
CA TYR A 118 8.57 -2.65 -12.54
C TYR A 118 10.01 -2.22 -12.27
N ILE A 119 10.44 -1.03 -12.73
CA ILE A 119 11.77 -0.49 -12.39
C ILE A 119 11.87 -0.20 -10.89
N GLY A 120 10.80 0.33 -10.29
CA GLY A 120 10.72 0.49 -8.84
C GLY A 120 10.91 -0.84 -8.10
N LEU A 121 10.28 -1.93 -8.58
CA LEU A 121 10.42 -3.26 -8.00
C LEU A 121 11.83 -3.84 -8.18
N ILE A 122 12.45 -3.66 -9.35
CA ILE A 122 13.83 -4.09 -9.61
C ILE A 122 14.81 -3.38 -8.67
N SER A 123 14.63 -2.08 -8.41
CA SER A 123 15.48 -1.34 -7.45
C SER A 123 15.42 -1.89 -6.01
N MET A 124 14.39 -2.68 -5.69
CA MET A 124 14.20 -3.33 -4.39
C MET A 124 14.56 -4.82 -4.41
N GLY A 125 15.09 -5.35 -5.53
CA GLY A 125 15.38 -6.77 -5.71
C GLY A 125 14.13 -7.65 -5.89
N LYS A 126 12.95 -7.06 -6.15
CA LYS A 126 11.65 -7.75 -6.25
C LYS A 126 11.37 -8.20 -7.69
N HIS A 127 12.23 -9.08 -8.20
CA HIS A 127 12.24 -9.48 -9.61
C HIS A 127 10.99 -10.28 -10.03
N LYS A 128 10.49 -11.17 -9.16
CA LYS A 128 9.29 -11.97 -9.45
C LYS A 128 8.05 -11.07 -9.58
N GLU A 129 7.91 -10.09 -8.70
CA GLU A 129 6.84 -9.09 -8.72
C GLU A 129 6.97 -8.14 -9.91
N ALA A 130 8.21 -7.76 -10.28
CA ALA A 130 8.48 -6.97 -11.47
C ALA A 130 8.01 -7.68 -12.75
N VAL A 131 8.33 -8.97 -12.88
CA VAL A 131 7.89 -9.80 -14.02
C VAL A 131 6.38 -10.01 -14.01
N ARG A 132 5.78 -10.28 -12.84
CA ARG A 132 4.31 -10.31 -12.67
C ARG A 132 3.67 -9.05 -13.24
N LEU A 133 4.18 -7.87 -12.86
CA LEU A 133 3.66 -6.58 -13.32
C LEU A 133 3.83 -6.38 -14.84
N ILE A 134 4.95 -6.81 -15.42
CA ILE A 134 5.15 -6.77 -16.87
C ILE A 134 4.13 -7.69 -17.58
N LYS A 135 3.99 -8.93 -17.10
CA LYS A 135 3.11 -9.96 -17.67
C LYS A 135 1.61 -9.61 -17.64
N GLN A 136 1.18 -8.67 -16.79
CA GLN A 136 -0.19 -8.11 -16.83
C GLN A 136 -0.55 -7.40 -18.14
N THR A 137 0.45 -6.94 -18.89
CA THR A 137 0.25 -6.19 -20.14
C THR A 137 1.00 -6.80 -21.31
N ASN A 138 2.13 -7.46 -21.04
CA ASN A 138 2.99 -8.08 -22.03
C ASN A 138 3.37 -9.52 -21.59
N PRO A 139 2.72 -10.57 -22.15
CA PRO A 139 3.03 -11.96 -21.80
C PRO A 139 4.31 -12.50 -22.47
N LEU A 140 5.00 -11.69 -23.29
CA LEU A 140 6.24 -12.07 -23.98
C LEU A 140 7.45 -11.19 -23.55
N PRO A 141 7.73 -11.04 -22.24
CA PRO A 141 8.78 -10.14 -21.77
C PRO A 141 10.21 -10.62 -22.09
N LEU A 142 10.49 -11.93 -22.20
CA LEU A 142 11.79 -12.47 -22.60
C LEU A 142 12.12 -12.12 -24.05
N VAL A 143 11.12 -12.23 -24.94
CA VAL A 143 11.23 -11.79 -26.33
C VAL A 143 11.41 -10.27 -26.37
N CYS A 144 10.53 -9.53 -25.70
CA CYS A 144 10.58 -8.07 -25.75
C CYS A 144 11.89 -7.50 -25.20
N GLY A 145 12.50 -8.10 -24.17
CA GLY A 145 13.80 -7.67 -23.65
C GLY A 145 14.97 -7.85 -24.61
N ARG A 146 14.75 -8.46 -25.78
CA ARG A 146 15.77 -8.72 -26.81
C ARG A 146 15.50 -8.00 -28.14
N VAL A 147 14.23 -7.87 -28.51
CA VAL A 147 13.84 -7.40 -29.87
C VAL A 147 12.96 -6.15 -29.87
N CYS A 148 12.65 -5.57 -28.71
CA CYS A 148 11.83 -4.35 -28.63
C CYS A 148 12.54 -3.15 -29.28
N VAL A 149 11.75 -2.26 -29.88
CA VAL A 149 12.25 -1.03 -30.52
C VAL A 149 12.47 0.14 -29.54
N ARG A 150 12.21 -0.07 -28.24
CA ARG A 150 12.57 0.83 -27.13
C ARG A 150 12.08 2.29 -27.24
N GLU A 151 10.90 2.53 -27.81
CA GLU A 151 10.29 3.88 -27.86
C GLU A 151 10.18 4.55 -26.48
N CYS A 152 10.00 3.73 -25.44
CA CYS A 152 10.02 4.16 -24.05
C CYS A 152 11.34 4.79 -23.57
N GLU A 153 12.49 4.41 -24.16
CA GLU A 153 13.80 5.01 -23.86
C GLU A 153 13.96 6.34 -24.61
N LEU A 154 13.39 6.48 -25.81
CA LEU A 154 13.38 7.74 -26.56
C LEU A 154 12.58 8.82 -25.82
N SER A 155 11.42 8.46 -25.27
CA SER A 155 10.56 9.38 -24.49
C SER A 155 11.00 9.57 -23.04
N CYS A 156 12.09 8.93 -22.61
CA CYS A 156 12.59 9.02 -21.24
C CYS A 156 13.09 10.43 -20.93
N ARG A 157 12.53 11.07 -19.89
CA ARG A 157 12.93 12.43 -19.47
C ARG A 157 14.36 12.52 -18.96
N ARG A 158 14.98 11.40 -18.59
CA ARG A 158 16.39 11.32 -18.18
C ARG A 158 17.35 11.79 -19.30
N ASN A 159 16.95 11.67 -20.58
CA ASN A 159 17.70 12.20 -21.73
C ASN A 159 17.96 13.72 -21.65
N ARG A 160 17.23 14.47 -20.82
CA ARG A 160 17.43 15.91 -20.60
C ARG A 160 18.47 16.23 -19.51
N ILE A 161 18.94 15.22 -18.78
CA ILE A 161 19.96 15.34 -17.73
C ILE A 161 21.27 14.69 -18.18
N ASP A 162 21.18 13.43 -18.59
CA ASP A 162 22.28 12.61 -19.07
C ASP A 162 21.77 11.67 -20.20
N GLU A 163 21.47 10.41 -19.90
CA GLU A 163 21.06 9.40 -20.87
C GLU A 163 19.83 8.65 -20.39
N ALA A 164 19.01 8.11 -21.30
CA ALA A 164 17.86 7.29 -20.95
C ALA A 164 18.20 6.18 -19.93
N VAL A 165 17.19 5.81 -19.14
CA VAL A 165 17.26 4.57 -18.36
C VAL A 165 17.26 3.39 -19.33
N GLY A 166 18.09 2.38 -19.09
CA GLY A 166 18.13 1.10 -19.82
C GLY A 166 16.92 0.23 -19.53
N ILE A 167 15.73 0.74 -19.86
CA ILE A 167 14.42 0.15 -19.60
C ILE A 167 14.34 -1.27 -20.16
N ASP A 168 14.79 -1.47 -21.41
CA ASP A 168 14.69 -2.78 -22.05
C ASP A 168 15.67 -3.80 -21.44
N TYR A 169 16.86 -3.34 -21.04
CA TYR A 169 17.85 -4.17 -20.35
C TYR A 169 17.37 -4.60 -18.97
N LEU A 170 16.71 -3.71 -18.23
CA LEU A 170 16.08 -4.05 -16.95
C LEU A 170 14.95 -5.07 -17.12
N LYS A 171 14.12 -4.90 -18.16
CA LYS A 171 13.07 -5.87 -18.53
C LYS A 171 13.67 -7.24 -18.85
N ARG A 172 14.74 -7.27 -19.66
CA ARG A 172 15.45 -8.51 -19.99
C ARG A 172 15.99 -9.18 -18.74
N TYR A 173 16.76 -8.46 -17.92
CA TYR A 173 17.39 -8.98 -16.72
C TYR A 173 16.37 -9.66 -15.78
N THR A 174 15.26 -8.97 -15.47
CA THR A 174 14.24 -9.54 -14.57
C THR A 174 13.53 -10.74 -15.21
N SER A 175 13.34 -10.74 -16.53
CA SER A 175 12.71 -11.85 -17.27
C SER A 175 13.64 -13.06 -17.35
N ASP A 176 14.95 -12.86 -17.50
CA ASP A 176 15.94 -13.94 -17.51
C ASP A 176 16.02 -14.65 -16.13
N ILE A 177 15.78 -13.92 -15.02
CA ILE A 177 15.66 -14.51 -13.67
C ILE A 177 14.41 -15.40 -13.56
N ASP A 178 13.28 -14.96 -14.09
CA ASP A 178 12.00 -15.69 -14.08
C ASP A 178 12.09 -17.07 -14.74
N ILE A 179 13.08 -17.31 -15.62
CA ILE A 179 13.32 -18.62 -16.22
C ILE A 179 13.55 -19.72 -15.16
N LYS A 180 14.19 -19.39 -14.03
CA LYS A 180 14.54 -20.38 -12.98
C LYS A 180 13.35 -20.72 -12.08
N ASP A 181 12.54 -19.71 -11.73
CA ASP A 181 11.33 -19.84 -10.90
C ASP A 181 10.21 -19.00 -11.53
N PRO A 182 9.53 -19.54 -12.57
CA PRO A 182 8.55 -18.79 -13.34
C PRO A 182 7.36 -18.36 -12.51
N TRP A 183 6.98 -17.10 -12.61
CA TRP A 183 5.68 -16.66 -12.13
C TRP A 183 4.56 -17.20 -13.03
N THR A 184 3.56 -17.80 -12.41
CA THR A 184 2.39 -18.37 -13.09
C THR A 184 1.10 -17.66 -12.61
N PRO A 185 0.28 -17.15 -13.53
CA PRO A 185 -1.01 -16.54 -13.20
C PRO A 185 -2.04 -17.60 -12.77
N SER A 186 -3.06 -17.19 -12.02
CA SER A 186 -4.24 -18.02 -11.76
C SER A 186 -5.15 -18.05 -13.00
N VAL A 187 -5.62 -19.25 -13.35
CA VAL A 187 -6.55 -19.49 -14.46
C VAL A 187 -7.95 -19.69 -13.88
N ALA A 188 -8.95 -18.97 -14.39
CA ALA A 188 -10.33 -19.17 -13.97
C ALA A 188 -10.88 -20.54 -14.40
N GLU A 189 -11.91 -21.02 -13.70
CA GLU A 189 -12.61 -22.27 -14.06
C GLU A 189 -13.13 -22.23 -15.49
N ARG A 190 -13.18 -23.40 -16.14
CA ARG A 190 -13.59 -23.50 -17.55
C ARG A 190 -15.06 -23.09 -17.71
N ASN A 191 -15.30 -22.08 -18.53
CA ASN A 191 -16.64 -21.51 -18.73
C ASN A 191 -17.46 -22.20 -19.83
N GLY A 192 -16.94 -23.28 -20.43
CA GLY A 192 -17.57 -24.06 -21.49
C GLY A 192 -17.61 -23.38 -22.87
N LYS A 193 -17.05 -22.18 -23.03
CA LYS A 193 -16.99 -21.45 -24.31
C LYS A 193 -15.65 -21.65 -25.01
N LYS A 194 -15.66 -21.71 -26.35
CA LYS A 194 -14.49 -21.99 -27.19
C LYS A 194 -14.10 -20.80 -28.07
N VAL A 195 -12.81 -20.53 -28.22
CA VAL A 195 -12.29 -19.48 -29.13
C VAL A 195 -11.20 -20.06 -30.03
N ALA A 196 -11.30 -19.78 -31.33
CA ALA A 196 -10.30 -20.16 -32.32
C ALA A 196 -9.39 -18.96 -32.64
N ILE A 197 -8.09 -19.18 -32.64
CA ILE A 197 -7.08 -18.15 -32.98
C ILE A 197 -6.28 -18.64 -34.18
N ILE A 198 -6.24 -17.85 -35.25
CA ILE A 198 -5.55 -18.21 -36.50
C ILE A 198 -4.22 -17.45 -36.56
N GLY A 199 -3.11 -18.17 -36.40
CA GLY A 199 -1.76 -17.65 -36.33
C GLY A 199 -1.16 -17.74 -34.92
N GLY A 200 -0.05 -18.48 -34.77
CA GLY A 200 0.70 -18.65 -33.52
C GLY A 200 1.79 -17.60 -33.30
N GLY A 201 1.64 -16.40 -33.86
CA GLY A 201 2.56 -15.28 -33.67
C GLY A 201 2.33 -14.50 -32.37
N PRO A 202 3.06 -13.40 -32.12
CA PRO A 202 2.95 -12.60 -30.88
C PRO A 202 1.52 -12.12 -30.58
N SER A 203 0.77 -11.70 -31.61
CA SER A 203 -0.63 -11.27 -31.44
C SER A 203 -1.55 -12.42 -31.03
N GLY A 204 -1.42 -13.57 -31.69
CA GLY A 204 -2.23 -14.77 -31.40
C GLY A 204 -1.93 -15.37 -30.04
N LEU A 205 -0.64 -15.53 -29.69
CA LEU A 205 -0.20 -16.00 -28.38
C LEU A 205 -0.69 -15.08 -27.24
N THR A 206 -0.64 -13.76 -27.46
CA THR A 206 -1.11 -12.79 -26.48
C THR A 206 -2.62 -12.85 -26.31
N CYS A 207 -3.39 -12.92 -27.39
CA CYS A 207 -4.85 -13.08 -27.33
C CYS A 207 -5.22 -14.38 -26.58
N ALA A 208 -4.51 -15.48 -26.88
CA ALA A 208 -4.71 -16.75 -26.20
C ALA A 208 -4.45 -16.65 -24.69
N TYR A 209 -3.37 -15.97 -24.30
CA TYR A 209 -3.04 -15.71 -22.91
C TYR A 209 -4.18 -14.99 -22.16
N TYR A 210 -4.74 -13.90 -22.70
CA TYR A 210 -5.81 -13.20 -21.98
C TYR A 210 -7.12 -13.99 -21.91
N LEU A 211 -7.45 -14.77 -22.95
CA LEU A 211 -8.65 -15.59 -22.99
C LEU A 211 -8.54 -16.82 -22.09
N ILE A 212 -7.39 -17.50 -22.05
CA ILE A 212 -7.22 -18.69 -21.20
C ILE A 212 -7.40 -18.34 -19.72
N LEU A 213 -6.87 -17.19 -19.27
CA LEU A 213 -7.02 -16.71 -17.89
C LEU A 213 -8.48 -16.49 -17.47
N LYS A 214 -9.37 -16.22 -18.42
CA LYS A 214 -10.81 -16.01 -18.21
C LYS A 214 -11.62 -17.32 -18.29
N GLY A 215 -10.95 -18.47 -18.41
CA GLY A 215 -11.59 -19.79 -18.40
C GLY A 215 -12.07 -20.29 -19.77
N TYR A 216 -11.76 -19.58 -20.86
CA TYR A 216 -12.12 -20.04 -22.21
C TYR A 216 -11.30 -21.26 -22.63
N SER A 217 -11.87 -22.16 -23.44
CA SER A 217 -11.10 -23.17 -24.16
C SER A 217 -10.55 -22.55 -25.45
N VAL A 218 -9.23 -22.40 -25.54
CA VAL A 218 -8.58 -21.68 -26.63
C VAL A 218 -7.76 -22.64 -27.48
N THR A 219 -7.96 -22.60 -28.80
CA THR A 219 -7.18 -23.37 -29.78
C THR A 219 -6.52 -22.43 -30.78
N ILE A 220 -5.19 -22.47 -30.85
CA ILE A 220 -4.38 -21.76 -31.85
C ILE A 220 -4.16 -22.70 -33.04
N PHE A 221 -4.46 -22.22 -34.24
CA PHE A 221 -4.16 -22.89 -35.50
C PHE A 221 -2.94 -22.23 -36.14
N GLU A 222 -1.87 -22.99 -36.32
CA GLU A 222 -0.58 -22.53 -36.84
C GLU A 222 -0.25 -23.25 -38.15
N LYS A 223 0.05 -22.46 -39.20
CA LYS A 223 0.37 -22.95 -40.55
C LYS A 223 1.66 -23.75 -40.57
N HIS A 224 2.65 -23.35 -39.77
CA HIS A 224 3.97 -23.99 -39.70
C HIS A 224 4.02 -25.12 -38.66
N ASN A 225 5.14 -25.84 -38.62
CA ASN A 225 5.35 -26.95 -37.67
C ASN A 225 5.55 -26.51 -36.21
N ARG A 226 5.79 -25.21 -35.97
CA ARG A 226 6.00 -24.62 -34.65
C ARG A 226 5.38 -23.21 -34.57
N PRO A 227 4.75 -22.86 -33.43
CA PRO A 227 4.30 -21.49 -33.17
C PRO A 227 5.47 -20.53 -32.95
N GLY A 228 5.19 -19.23 -33.09
CA GLY A 228 6.14 -18.13 -32.90
C GLY A 228 6.08 -17.08 -34.01
N GLY A 229 5.47 -17.40 -35.15
CA GLY A 229 5.33 -16.48 -36.29
C GLY A 229 6.68 -15.85 -36.69
N MET A 230 6.67 -14.55 -36.99
CA MET A 230 7.90 -13.82 -37.38
C MET A 230 8.97 -13.77 -36.28
N LEU A 231 8.63 -13.98 -35.00
CA LEU A 231 9.65 -14.07 -33.93
C LEU A 231 10.52 -15.32 -34.10
N LEU A 232 9.90 -16.44 -34.46
CA LEU A 232 10.62 -17.69 -34.71
C LEU A 232 11.32 -17.65 -36.06
N TRP A 233 10.60 -17.25 -37.10
CA TRP A 233 11.00 -17.45 -38.49
C TRP A 233 11.78 -16.28 -39.10
N GLY A 234 11.62 -15.06 -38.58
CA GLY A 234 12.18 -13.84 -39.17
C GLY A 234 13.25 -13.13 -38.34
N ILE A 235 13.55 -13.60 -37.12
CA ILE A 235 14.59 -13.01 -36.26
C ILE A 235 15.74 -14.02 -36.07
N PRO A 236 17.02 -13.66 -36.26
CA PRO A 236 18.14 -14.60 -36.10
C PRO A 236 18.41 -15.08 -34.66
N GLU A 237 19.03 -16.26 -34.52
CA GLU A 237 19.37 -16.91 -33.23
C GLU A 237 20.27 -16.04 -32.32
N TYR A 238 21.20 -15.27 -32.88
CA TYR A 238 22.11 -14.41 -32.11
C TYR A 238 21.42 -13.22 -31.44
N ARG A 239 20.19 -12.90 -31.87
CA ARG A 239 19.37 -11.79 -31.40
C ARG A 239 18.21 -12.26 -30.53
N LEU A 240 17.51 -13.31 -30.98
CA LEU A 240 16.47 -13.99 -30.21
C LEU A 240 16.73 -15.50 -30.20
N PRO A 241 17.36 -16.03 -29.14
CA PRO A 241 17.63 -17.46 -29.03
C PRO A 241 16.34 -18.29 -29.07
N LYS A 242 16.27 -19.30 -29.92
CA LYS A 242 15.05 -20.09 -30.14
C LYS A 242 14.63 -20.85 -28.90
N LYS A 243 15.60 -21.27 -28.08
CA LYS A 243 15.33 -21.92 -26.78
C LYS A 243 14.60 -20.98 -25.82
N VAL A 244 14.90 -19.68 -25.84
CA VAL A 244 14.24 -18.67 -25.00
C VAL A 244 12.80 -18.46 -25.48
N LEU A 245 12.61 -18.24 -26.79
CA LEU A 245 11.28 -18.12 -27.39
C LEU A 245 10.41 -19.36 -27.13
N ALA A 246 10.96 -20.55 -27.34
CA ALA A 246 10.24 -21.81 -27.11
C ALA A 246 9.81 -21.98 -25.65
N ARG A 247 10.63 -21.56 -24.69
CA ARG A 247 10.27 -21.58 -23.25
C ARG A 247 9.11 -20.65 -22.95
N GLU A 248 9.13 -19.44 -23.50
CA GLU A 248 8.08 -18.45 -23.25
C GLU A 248 6.75 -18.87 -23.90
N ILE A 249 6.79 -19.41 -25.12
CA ILE A 249 5.61 -20.01 -25.75
C ILE A 249 5.10 -21.19 -24.93
N LYS A 250 5.99 -22.09 -24.48
CA LYS A 250 5.63 -23.24 -23.66
C LYS A 250 4.91 -22.80 -22.39
N TRP A 251 5.41 -21.76 -21.72
CA TRP A 251 4.78 -21.19 -20.53
C TRP A 251 3.33 -20.73 -20.80
N ILE A 252 3.04 -20.12 -21.96
CA ILE A 252 1.65 -19.77 -22.35
C ILE A 252 0.82 -21.04 -22.60
N THR A 253 1.37 -22.02 -23.32
CA THR A 253 0.63 -23.26 -23.65
C THR A 253 0.37 -24.13 -22.42
N ASP A 254 1.26 -24.12 -21.43
CA ASP A 254 1.12 -24.84 -20.16
C ASP A 254 -0.07 -24.33 -19.32
N LEU A 255 -0.62 -23.15 -19.62
CA LEU A 255 -1.89 -22.66 -19.05
C LEU A 255 -3.12 -23.40 -19.62
N GLY A 256 -2.92 -24.32 -20.57
CA GLY A 256 -3.95 -25.14 -21.21
C GLY A 256 -4.44 -24.60 -22.56
N VAL A 257 -3.62 -23.81 -23.26
CA VAL A 257 -3.89 -23.39 -24.65
C VAL A 257 -3.51 -24.53 -25.58
N GLU A 258 -4.45 -24.98 -26.41
CA GLU A 258 -4.19 -25.99 -27.43
C GLU A 258 -3.54 -25.34 -28.66
N VAL A 259 -2.51 -25.96 -29.24
CA VAL A 259 -1.87 -25.49 -30.47
C VAL A 259 -1.89 -26.61 -31.51
N LYS A 260 -2.53 -26.36 -32.65
CA LYS A 260 -2.57 -27.25 -33.81
C LYS A 260 -1.64 -26.70 -34.88
N THR A 261 -0.49 -27.34 -35.03
CA THR A 261 0.52 -26.98 -36.03
C THR A 261 0.24 -27.64 -37.38
N ASN A 262 0.91 -27.17 -38.43
CA ASN A 262 0.69 -27.61 -39.81
C ASN A 262 -0.77 -27.51 -40.25
N THR A 263 -1.53 -26.55 -39.73
CA THR A 263 -2.96 -26.40 -40.02
C THR A 263 -3.22 -24.96 -40.45
N ALA A 264 -3.70 -24.78 -41.68
CA ALA A 264 -3.88 -23.49 -42.32
C ALA A 264 -5.35 -23.25 -42.69
N ILE A 265 -5.80 -22.01 -42.50
CA ILE A 265 -7.10 -21.55 -43.01
C ILE A 265 -7.11 -21.65 -44.55
N GLY A 266 -8.28 -21.91 -45.14
CA GLY A 266 -8.46 -22.09 -46.59
C GLY A 266 -7.99 -23.45 -47.14
N ARG A 267 -7.03 -24.11 -46.48
CA ARG A 267 -6.59 -25.48 -46.80
C ARG A 267 -7.31 -26.53 -45.96
N ASP A 268 -7.27 -26.39 -44.64
CA ASP A 268 -7.72 -27.42 -43.70
C ASP A 268 -9.09 -27.09 -43.06
N PHE A 269 -9.43 -25.80 -42.99
CA PHE A 269 -10.70 -25.32 -42.44
C PHE A 269 -11.06 -23.93 -43.00
N THR A 270 -12.33 -23.54 -42.87
CA THR A 270 -12.86 -22.19 -43.15
C THR A 270 -13.49 -21.56 -41.91
N ILE A 271 -13.78 -20.26 -41.95
CA ILE A 271 -14.50 -19.54 -40.89
C ILE A 271 -15.80 -20.27 -40.50
N ASP A 272 -16.60 -20.69 -41.49
CA ASP A 272 -17.87 -21.38 -41.25
C ASP A 272 -17.68 -22.75 -40.58
N THR A 273 -16.64 -23.50 -40.97
CA THR A 273 -16.37 -24.80 -40.34
C THR A 273 -15.98 -24.65 -38.87
N LEU A 274 -15.30 -23.56 -38.49
CA LEU A 274 -14.98 -23.28 -37.10
C LEU A 274 -16.24 -22.95 -36.30
N PHE A 275 -17.13 -22.10 -36.79
CA PHE A 275 -18.41 -21.87 -36.11
C PHE A 275 -19.24 -23.16 -35.97
N LYS A 276 -19.28 -24.01 -37.02
CA LYS A 276 -19.94 -25.33 -36.97
C LYS A 276 -19.31 -26.28 -35.93
N ASN A 277 -18.00 -26.19 -35.71
CA ASN A 277 -17.27 -26.95 -34.68
C ASN A 277 -17.46 -26.40 -33.25
N GLY A 278 -18.34 -25.41 -33.07
CA GLY A 278 -18.74 -24.90 -31.76
C GLY A 278 -17.83 -23.81 -31.18
N TYR A 279 -16.99 -23.18 -32.01
CA TYR A 279 -16.24 -21.97 -31.59
C TYR A 279 -17.19 -20.78 -31.52
N ASN A 280 -17.14 -20.02 -30.42
CA ASN A 280 -18.02 -18.88 -30.16
C ASN A 280 -17.49 -17.57 -30.76
N ALA A 281 -16.17 -17.47 -30.95
CA ALA A 281 -15.51 -16.35 -31.60
C ALA A 281 -14.24 -16.83 -32.31
N ILE A 282 -13.81 -16.07 -33.32
CA ILE A 282 -12.61 -16.34 -34.13
C ILE A 282 -11.73 -15.10 -34.13
N TYR A 283 -10.43 -15.28 -33.94
CA TYR A 283 -9.43 -14.21 -34.03
C TYR A 283 -8.43 -14.47 -35.15
N LEU A 284 -8.35 -13.56 -36.12
CA LEU A 284 -7.44 -13.61 -37.25
C LEU A 284 -6.15 -12.82 -36.92
N ALA A 285 -5.07 -13.55 -36.62
CA ALA A 285 -3.79 -13.03 -36.13
C ALA A 285 -2.61 -13.43 -37.02
N MET A 286 -2.85 -13.57 -38.32
CA MET A 286 -1.85 -14.01 -39.30
C MET A 286 -0.73 -12.97 -39.45
N GLY A 287 0.50 -13.45 -39.69
CA GLY A 287 1.67 -12.61 -39.89
C GLY A 287 1.88 -12.17 -41.34
N ALA A 288 2.70 -11.14 -41.56
CA ALA A 288 3.14 -10.76 -42.90
C ALA A 288 4.38 -11.56 -43.34
N GLN A 289 4.17 -12.81 -43.77
CA GLN A 289 5.27 -13.73 -44.13
C GLN A 289 5.64 -13.70 -45.63
N GLY A 290 4.87 -13.04 -46.48
CA GLY A 290 5.18 -12.88 -47.89
C GLY A 290 6.22 -11.79 -48.15
N ALA A 291 7.05 -11.95 -49.18
CA ALA A 291 8.08 -10.97 -49.55
C ALA A 291 7.62 -10.04 -50.69
N ASN A 292 7.96 -8.76 -50.59
CA ASN A 292 7.83 -7.83 -51.72
C ASN A 292 8.96 -8.03 -52.73
N LYS A 293 8.62 -7.94 -54.02
CA LYS A 293 9.58 -8.02 -55.13
C LYS A 293 10.32 -6.70 -55.36
N MET A 294 11.58 -6.79 -55.81
CA MET A 294 12.39 -5.67 -56.28
C MET A 294 11.82 -5.02 -57.55
N ARG A 295 11.07 -5.79 -58.34
CA ARG A 295 10.47 -5.38 -59.62
C ARG A 295 11.52 -5.06 -60.68
N VAL A 296 12.63 -5.81 -60.64
CA VAL A 296 13.65 -5.78 -61.69
C VAL A 296 13.43 -6.96 -62.64
N PRO A 297 13.76 -6.83 -63.94
CA PRO A 297 13.68 -7.95 -64.87
C PRO A 297 14.48 -9.16 -64.37
N GLU A 298 13.92 -10.37 -64.56
CA GLU A 298 14.57 -11.66 -64.27
C GLU A 298 14.81 -12.00 -62.78
N GLU A 299 14.18 -11.27 -61.85
CA GLU A 299 14.26 -11.49 -60.39
C GLU A 299 13.90 -12.92 -59.97
N ASP A 300 12.78 -13.46 -60.45
CA ASP A 300 12.29 -14.79 -60.04
C ASP A 300 13.00 -15.97 -60.74
N THR A 301 13.78 -15.69 -61.79
CA THR A 301 14.37 -16.73 -62.67
C THR A 301 15.89 -16.88 -62.52
N THR A 302 16.53 -15.99 -61.75
CA THR A 302 18.00 -15.96 -61.60
C THR A 302 18.43 -16.69 -60.34
N GLU A 303 19.31 -17.68 -60.48
CA GLU A 303 19.91 -18.38 -59.35
C GLU A 303 20.85 -17.45 -58.58
N GLY A 304 20.71 -17.39 -57.25
CA GLY A 304 21.47 -16.48 -56.39
C GLY A 304 20.69 -15.23 -55.94
N VAL A 305 19.48 -15.02 -56.47
CA VAL A 305 18.54 -13.99 -55.97
C VAL A 305 17.56 -14.65 -55.00
N ILE A 306 17.54 -14.20 -53.75
CA ILE A 306 16.74 -14.78 -52.66
C ILE A 306 15.98 -13.67 -51.95
N SER A 307 14.74 -13.92 -51.50
CA SER A 307 14.04 -12.96 -50.65
C SER A 307 14.64 -12.97 -49.23
N GLY A 308 14.63 -11.83 -48.54
CA GLY A 308 15.15 -11.71 -47.19
C GLY A 308 14.37 -12.55 -46.17
N ILE A 309 13.06 -12.74 -46.40
CA ILE A 309 12.23 -13.58 -45.53
C ILE A 309 12.58 -15.05 -45.72
N ASP A 310 12.68 -15.52 -46.97
CA ASP A 310 13.03 -16.91 -47.27
C ASP A 310 14.45 -17.23 -46.82
N PHE A 311 15.39 -16.29 -46.99
CA PHE A 311 16.76 -16.45 -46.50
C PHE A 311 16.81 -16.66 -44.98
N LEU A 312 16.10 -15.82 -44.22
CA LEU A 312 16.05 -15.94 -42.76
C LEU A 312 15.28 -17.18 -42.31
N TYR A 313 14.18 -17.51 -43.00
CA TYR A 313 13.38 -18.73 -42.76
C TYR A 313 14.21 -20.00 -42.98
N ASN A 314 14.87 -20.12 -44.13
CA ASN A 314 15.74 -21.26 -44.46
C ASN A 314 16.91 -21.38 -43.49
N SER A 315 17.48 -20.24 -43.04
CA SER A 315 18.47 -20.22 -41.96
C SER A 315 17.95 -20.88 -40.67
N GLN A 316 16.65 -20.76 -40.36
CA GLN A 316 16.05 -21.38 -39.18
C GLN A 316 15.68 -22.86 -39.36
N ILE A 317 15.41 -23.30 -40.59
CA ILE A 317 15.02 -24.69 -40.88
C ILE A 317 16.24 -25.56 -41.14
N GLU A 318 17.11 -25.13 -42.05
CA GLU A 318 18.23 -25.93 -42.54
C GLU A 318 19.46 -25.81 -41.62
N GLY A 319 19.48 -24.80 -40.74
CA GLY A 319 20.59 -24.50 -39.83
C GLY A 319 21.83 -23.93 -40.52
N LYS A 320 21.97 -24.12 -41.84
CA LYS A 320 23.04 -23.55 -42.67
C LYS A 320 22.54 -23.26 -44.08
N VAL A 321 22.61 -21.99 -44.49
CA VAL A 321 22.34 -21.57 -45.88
C VAL A 321 23.67 -21.54 -46.64
N ASN A 322 23.69 -22.11 -47.86
CA ASN A 322 24.89 -22.13 -48.70
C ASN A 322 25.09 -20.79 -49.41
N ILE A 323 25.82 -19.87 -48.76
CA ILE A 323 26.19 -18.56 -49.30
C ILE A 323 27.71 -18.34 -49.19
N TYR A 324 28.28 -17.59 -50.13
CA TYR A 324 29.71 -17.32 -50.22
C TYR A 324 29.97 -16.03 -51.01
N GLY A 325 31.23 -15.57 -51.02
CA GLY A 325 31.65 -14.45 -51.86
C GLY A 325 31.07 -13.10 -51.43
N THR A 326 30.70 -12.26 -52.40
CA THR A 326 30.13 -10.92 -52.17
C THR A 326 28.61 -10.99 -52.24
N ILE A 327 27.94 -10.52 -51.19
CA ILE A 327 26.49 -10.55 -51.06
C ILE A 327 25.95 -9.14 -51.01
N VAL A 328 24.94 -8.85 -51.84
CA VAL A 328 24.24 -7.57 -51.85
C VAL A 328 22.87 -7.72 -51.21
N VAL A 329 22.62 -6.98 -50.12
CA VAL A 329 21.32 -6.95 -49.44
C VAL A 329 20.60 -5.66 -49.81
N ILE A 330 19.35 -5.74 -50.25
CA ILE A 330 18.59 -4.55 -50.67
C ILE A 330 17.48 -4.28 -49.67
N GLY A 331 17.54 -3.12 -49.01
CA GLY A 331 16.56 -2.71 -48.02
C GLY A 331 17.18 -1.91 -46.89
N GLY A 332 16.34 -1.30 -46.04
CA GLY A 332 16.81 -0.51 -44.90
C GLY A 332 16.10 -0.81 -43.57
N GLY A 333 15.23 -1.81 -43.55
CA GLY A 333 14.51 -2.24 -42.34
C GLY A 333 15.29 -3.29 -41.54
N ASN A 334 14.77 -3.67 -40.37
CA ASN A 334 15.42 -4.65 -39.48
C ASN A 334 15.67 -6.00 -40.19
N THR A 335 14.74 -6.47 -41.04
CA THR A 335 14.94 -7.69 -41.85
C THR A 335 16.18 -7.60 -42.74
N ALA A 336 16.48 -6.44 -43.32
CA ALA A 336 17.66 -6.25 -44.17
C ALA A 336 18.96 -6.30 -43.33
N ILE A 337 18.95 -5.67 -42.16
CA ILE A 337 20.09 -5.72 -41.22
C ILE A 337 20.31 -7.14 -40.70
N ASP A 338 19.25 -7.81 -40.28
CA ASP A 338 19.28 -9.17 -39.78
C ASP A 338 19.80 -10.13 -40.85
N ALA A 339 19.35 -9.99 -42.11
CA ALA A 339 19.86 -10.77 -43.25
C ALA A 339 21.34 -10.49 -43.53
N ALA A 340 21.78 -9.22 -43.55
CA ALA A 340 23.16 -8.85 -43.80
C ALA A 340 24.14 -9.42 -42.75
N ARG A 341 23.78 -9.29 -41.47
CA ARG A 341 24.57 -9.80 -40.34
C ARG A 341 24.56 -11.33 -40.27
N THR A 342 23.45 -11.96 -40.65
CA THR A 342 23.34 -13.42 -40.77
C THR A 342 24.21 -13.93 -41.92
N ALA A 343 24.29 -13.19 -43.03
CA ALA A 343 25.10 -13.55 -44.17
C ALA A 343 26.60 -13.59 -43.84
N LEU A 344 27.10 -12.61 -43.08
CA LEU A 344 28.48 -12.65 -42.55
C LEU A 344 28.75 -13.92 -41.72
N ARG A 345 27.80 -14.31 -40.87
CA ARG A 345 27.91 -15.50 -40.00
C ARG A 345 27.94 -16.82 -40.73
N TYR A 346 27.36 -16.88 -41.93
CA TYR A 346 27.42 -18.05 -42.80
C TYR A 346 28.65 -18.08 -43.72
N GLY A 347 29.54 -17.08 -43.64
CA GLY A 347 30.83 -17.09 -44.34
C GLY A 347 30.89 -16.20 -45.58
N ALA A 348 29.99 -15.22 -45.73
CA ALA A 348 30.14 -14.19 -46.75
C ALA A 348 31.48 -13.45 -46.60
N LYS A 349 32.24 -13.32 -47.69
CA LYS A 349 33.53 -12.59 -47.68
C LYS A 349 33.30 -11.08 -47.55
N LYS A 350 32.23 -10.59 -48.18
CA LYS A 350 31.84 -9.18 -48.17
C LYS A 350 30.32 -9.07 -48.23
N VAL A 351 29.73 -8.18 -47.43
CA VAL A 351 28.29 -7.88 -47.47
C VAL A 351 28.10 -6.38 -47.71
N ILE A 352 27.35 -6.05 -48.75
CA ILE A 352 27.01 -4.68 -49.14
C ILE A 352 25.49 -4.50 -49.01
N LEU A 353 25.05 -3.56 -48.20
CA LEU A 353 23.64 -3.22 -48.02
C LEU A 353 23.30 -1.96 -48.82
N LEU A 354 22.41 -2.08 -49.79
CA LEU A 354 21.93 -0.97 -50.61
C LEU A 354 20.65 -0.39 -50.00
N TYR A 355 20.68 0.92 -49.75
CA TYR A 355 19.48 1.64 -49.32
C TYR A 355 19.21 2.86 -50.20
N ARG A 356 17.99 2.96 -50.71
CA ARG A 356 17.57 4.02 -51.64
C ARG A 356 17.48 5.43 -51.04
N ARG A 357 17.71 5.60 -49.73
CA ARG A 357 17.70 6.90 -49.02
C ARG A 357 18.95 7.01 -48.13
N THR A 358 18.99 8.01 -47.25
CA THR A 358 20.09 8.20 -46.30
C THR A 358 19.84 7.44 -45.00
N ARG A 359 20.84 7.44 -44.10
CA ARG A 359 20.74 6.83 -42.77
C ARG A 359 19.54 7.35 -41.96
N GLN A 360 19.21 8.65 -42.07
CA GLN A 360 18.13 9.26 -41.29
C GLN A 360 16.75 8.67 -41.62
N GLU A 361 16.54 8.20 -42.86
CA GLU A 361 15.27 7.60 -43.28
C GLU A 361 15.25 6.07 -43.15
N MET A 362 16.31 5.41 -42.64
CA MET A 362 16.32 3.95 -42.47
C MET A 362 15.28 3.52 -41.44
N PRO A 363 14.39 2.57 -41.76
CA PRO A 363 13.44 2.04 -40.78
C PRO A 363 14.06 1.14 -39.69
N ALA A 364 15.26 0.61 -39.92
CA ALA A 364 15.95 -0.19 -38.91
C ALA A 364 16.35 0.64 -37.69
N HIS A 365 16.41 0.00 -36.52
CA HIS A 365 16.81 0.68 -35.30
C HIS A 365 18.30 1.07 -35.36
N SER A 366 18.65 2.27 -34.86
CA SER A 366 20.00 2.84 -34.96
C SER A 366 21.10 1.91 -34.42
N MET A 367 20.88 1.32 -33.25
CA MET A 367 21.82 0.37 -32.64
C MET A 367 22.08 -0.86 -33.53
N GLU A 368 21.09 -1.33 -34.28
CA GLU A 368 21.26 -2.49 -35.17
C GLU A 368 22.06 -2.11 -36.42
N ILE A 369 21.88 -0.87 -36.91
CA ILE A 369 22.70 -0.31 -37.98
C ILE A 369 24.16 -0.19 -37.51
N ASP A 370 24.38 0.31 -36.30
CA ASP A 370 25.73 0.45 -35.72
C ASP A 370 26.39 -0.91 -35.47
N ALA A 371 25.63 -1.90 -34.98
CA ALA A 371 26.12 -3.27 -34.84
C ALA A 371 26.50 -3.90 -36.19
N ALA A 372 25.72 -3.65 -37.26
CA ALA A 372 26.04 -4.13 -38.60
C ALA A 372 27.33 -3.52 -39.15
N LEU A 373 27.52 -2.20 -38.97
CA LEU A 373 28.74 -1.50 -39.37
C LEU A 373 29.96 -2.02 -38.59
N LEU A 374 29.84 -2.22 -37.28
CA LEU A 374 30.90 -2.79 -36.43
C LEU A 374 31.28 -4.22 -36.81
N GLU A 375 30.31 -5.00 -37.32
CA GLU A 375 30.54 -6.36 -37.82
C GLU A 375 31.12 -6.39 -39.26
N GLY A 376 31.24 -5.25 -39.93
CA GLY A 376 31.85 -5.12 -41.26
C GLY A 376 30.88 -5.11 -42.43
N VAL A 377 29.58 -4.86 -42.21
CA VAL A 377 28.61 -4.62 -43.30
C VAL A 377 28.87 -3.24 -43.91
N GLU A 378 29.08 -3.18 -45.23
CA GLU A 378 29.19 -1.91 -45.96
C GLU A 378 27.80 -1.41 -46.34
N ILE A 379 27.43 -0.17 -45.96
CA ILE A 379 26.13 0.40 -46.33
C ILE A 379 26.31 1.45 -47.41
N VAL A 380 25.72 1.22 -48.57
CA VAL A 380 25.70 2.19 -49.69
C VAL A 380 24.33 2.86 -49.71
N TYR A 381 24.33 4.13 -49.30
CA TYR A 381 23.15 4.99 -49.32
C TYR A 381 22.85 5.51 -50.73
N LEU A 382 21.63 5.98 -50.91
CA LEU A 382 21.17 6.61 -52.15
C LEU A 382 21.42 5.73 -53.39
N SER A 383 21.14 4.44 -53.26
CA SER A 383 21.31 3.48 -54.36
C SER A 383 20.15 2.48 -54.43
N VAL A 384 19.74 2.13 -55.64
CA VAL A 384 18.73 1.08 -55.90
C VAL A 384 19.17 0.22 -57.09
N PRO A 385 18.84 -1.08 -57.10
CA PRO A 385 18.99 -1.92 -58.30
C PRO A 385 18.08 -1.47 -59.45
N GLN A 386 18.58 -1.55 -60.68
CA GLN A 386 17.77 -1.44 -61.90
C GLN A 386 17.72 -2.76 -62.68
N LYS A 387 18.83 -3.48 -62.76
CA LYS A 387 18.94 -4.66 -63.62
C LYS A 387 19.86 -5.73 -63.03
N ILE A 388 19.47 -6.99 -63.20
CA ILE A 388 20.29 -8.16 -62.83
C ILE A 388 21.18 -8.53 -64.02
N ILE A 389 22.48 -8.72 -63.76
CA ILE A 389 23.45 -9.20 -64.75
C ILE A 389 23.80 -10.64 -64.37
N LYS A 390 23.46 -11.59 -65.24
CA LYS A 390 23.68 -13.03 -65.04
C LYS A 390 24.71 -13.58 -66.00
N ASP A 391 25.37 -14.65 -65.57
CA ASP A 391 26.13 -15.55 -66.43
C ASP A 391 25.37 -16.87 -66.54
N SER A 392 24.91 -17.20 -67.74
CA SER A 392 23.97 -18.29 -67.99
C SER A 392 22.67 -18.17 -67.17
N ARG A 393 22.54 -18.91 -66.05
CA ARG A 393 21.38 -18.87 -65.13
C ARG A 393 21.71 -18.29 -63.75
N ARG A 394 22.98 -18.00 -63.46
CA ARG A 394 23.45 -17.59 -62.14
C ARG A 394 23.83 -16.11 -62.10
N LEU A 395 23.53 -15.46 -60.99
CA LEU A 395 23.87 -14.07 -60.74
C LEU A 395 25.40 -13.84 -60.86
N LYS A 396 25.78 -12.77 -61.56
CA LYS A 396 27.19 -12.31 -61.68
C LYS A 396 27.38 -10.91 -61.10
N ALA A 397 26.43 -10.00 -61.36
CA ALA A 397 26.49 -8.63 -60.90
C ALA A 397 25.09 -7.98 -60.85
N LEU A 398 25.02 -6.82 -60.20
CA LEU A 398 23.82 -6.00 -60.06
C LEU A 398 24.10 -4.58 -60.57
N GLU A 399 23.36 -4.14 -61.59
CA GLU A 399 23.41 -2.77 -62.09
C GLU A 399 22.49 -1.90 -61.22
N CYS A 400 23.07 -0.85 -60.65
CA CYS A 400 22.42 0.07 -59.71
C CYS A 400 22.46 1.50 -60.26
N ILE A 401 21.52 2.33 -59.81
CA ILE A 401 21.47 3.77 -60.15
C ILE A 401 21.53 4.60 -58.87
N LYS A 402 22.22 5.75 -58.91
CA LYS A 402 22.26 6.66 -57.77
C LYS A 402 20.96 7.43 -57.62
N MET A 403 20.63 7.76 -56.38
CA MET A 403 19.43 8.48 -55.98
C MET A 403 19.78 9.87 -55.41
N ARG A 404 18.83 10.79 -55.50
CA ARG A 404 18.79 12.01 -54.69
C ARG A 404 17.49 12.07 -53.89
N LEU A 405 17.49 12.80 -52.78
CA LEU A 405 16.28 13.02 -51.99
C LEU A 405 15.45 14.17 -52.60
N GLY A 406 14.21 13.88 -52.96
CA GLY A 406 13.18 14.86 -53.29
C GLY A 406 12.32 15.23 -52.08
N GLU A 407 11.14 15.78 -52.35
CA GLU A 407 10.20 16.20 -51.31
C GLU A 407 9.75 15.05 -50.39
N PRO A 408 9.43 15.34 -49.11
CA PRO A 408 8.82 14.39 -48.19
C PRO A 408 7.54 13.75 -48.75
N ASP A 409 7.37 12.45 -48.53
CA ASP A 409 6.10 11.75 -48.73
C ASP A 409 5.14 12.00 -47.55
N ALA A 410 3.93 11.46 -47.62
CA ALA A 410 2.91 11.60 -46.56
C ALA A 410 3.33 11.00 -45.21
N SER A 411 4.39 10.18 -45.18
CA SER A 411 4.99 9.66 -43.95
C SER A 411 6.14 10.54 -43.41
N GLY A 412 6.37 11.70 -44.02
CA GLY A 412 7.47 12.61 -43.69
C GLY A 412 8.84 12.19 -44.25
N ARG A 413 8.93 11.03 -44.91
CA ARG A 413 10.20 10.53 -45.47
C ARG A 413 10.43 11.09 -46.85
N ARG A 414 11.62 11.63 -47.10
CA ARG A 414 11.97 12.17 -48.43
C ARG A 414 11.88 11.12 -49.53
N ARG A 415 11.25 11.47 -50.65
CA ARG A 415 11.09 10.56 -51.80
C ARG A 415 12.44 10.35 -52.49
N PRO A 416 12.86 9.10 -52.76
CA PRO A 416 14.06 8.86 -53.56
C PRO A 416 13.75 9.12 -55.04
N VAL A 417 14.62 9.87 -55.72
CA VAL A 417 14.51 10.21 -57.15
C VAL A 417 15.77 9.76 -57.88
N PRO A 418 15.68 8.97 -58.97
CA PRO A 418 16.85 8.51 -59.71
C PRO A 418 17.62 9.68 -60.34
N ILE A 419 18.94 9.54 -60.41
CA ILE A 419 19.82 10.43 -61.16
C ILE A 419 20.15 9.71 -62.47
N GLU A 420 19.48 10.09 -63.56
CA GLU A 420 19.71 9.48 -64.89
C GLU A 420 21.18 9.65 -65.32
N GLY A 421 21.79 8.59 -65.89
CA GLY A 421 23.20 8.59 -66.31
C GLY A 421 24.20 8.30 -65.19
N SER A 422 23.73 7.89 -64.01
CA SER A 422 24.57 7.56 -62.84
C SER A 422 24.68 6.06 -62.56
N GLU A 423 24.38 5.23 -63.56
CA GLU A 423 24.36 3.78 -63.46
C GLU A 423 25.77 3.21 -63.20
N TYR A 424 25.86 2.21 -62.32
CA TYR A 424 27.10 1.53 -61.98
C TYR A 424 26.85 0.08 -61.58
N THR A 425 27.85 -0.77 -61.76
CA THR A 425 27.73 -2.21 -61.55
C THR A 425 28.44 -2.64 -60.28
N ILE A 426 27.79 -3.51 -59.49
CA ILE A 426 28.36 -4.17 -58.31
C ILE A 426 28.45 -5.67 -58.60
N GLU A 427 29.66 -6.22 -58.66
CA GLU A 427 29.86 -7.67 -58.77
C GLU A 427 29.44 -8.38 -57.47
N CYS A 428 28.60 -9.40 -57.60
CA CYS A 428 28.05 -10.12 -56.45
C CYS A 428 27.59 -11.52 -56.82
N ASP A 429 27.78 -12.46 -55.89
CA ASP A 429 27.42 -13.86 -56.02
C ASP A 429 25.97 -14.13 -55.58
N PHE A 430 25.46 -13.31 -54.65
CA PHE A 430 24.09 -13.40 -54.14
C PHE A 430 23.46 -12.02 -53.95
N VAL A 431 22.15 -11.94 -54.19
CA VAL A 431 21.31 -10.78 -53.87
C VAL A 431 20.21 -11.21 -52.90
N ILE A 432 20.09 -10.50 -51.77
CA ILE A 432 19.02 -10.72 -50.80
C ILE A 432 18.05 -9.53 -50.84
N SER A 433 16.84 -9.75 -51.37
CA SER A 433 15.79 -8.71 -51.46
C SER A 433 14.99 -8.61 -50.17
N ALA A 434 15.19 -7.54 -49.40
CA ALA A 434 14.50 -7.26 -48.14
C ALA A 434 13.67 -5.96 -48.22
N ILE A 435 12.80 -5.85 -49.23
CA ILE A 435 12.03 -4.64 -49.59
C ILE A 435 10.61 -4.64 -48.97
N GLY A 436 10.50 -5.17 -47.76
CA GLY A 436 9.26 -5.20 -46.99
C GLY A 436 8.46 -6.51 -47.13
N GLN A 437 7.45 -6.62 -46.27
CA GLN A 437 6.68 -7.85 -46.05
C GLN A 437 5.21 -7.64 -46.45
N GLN A 438 4.53 -8.72 -46.83
CA GLN A 438 3.12 -8.74 -47.23
C GLN A 438 2.39 -9.90 -46.52
N VAL A 439 1.10 -9.70 -46.26
CA VAL A 439 0.22 -10.74 -45.74
C VAL A 439 -0.15 -11.73 -46.85
N GLU A 440 0.00 -13.02 -46.57
CA GLU A 440 -0.57 -14.09 -47.39
C GLU A 440 -2.02 -14.35 -46.94
N LEU A 441 -2.97 -14.32 -47.89
CA LEU A 441 -4.40 -14.43 -47.57
C LEU A 441 -4.87 -15.88 -47.35
N ASP A 442 -4.07 -16.87 -47.79
CA ASP A 442 -4.31 -18.30 -47.54
C ASP A 442 -5.77 -18.74 -47.79
N GLY A 443 -6.39 -18.31 -48.89
CA GLY A 443 -7.75 -18.68 -49.26
C GLY A 443 -8.86 -17.76 -48.73
N LEU A 444 -8.53 -16.81 -47.85
CA LEU A 444 -9.49 -15.79 -47.38
C LEU A 444 -9.86 -14.78 -48.47
N GLU A 445 -9.10 -14.68 -49.56
CA GLU A 445 -9.50 -13.88 -50.74
C GLU A 445 -10.81 -14.36 -51.38
N LYS A 446 -11.26 -15.58 -51.06
CA LYS A 446 -12.51 -16.18 -51.55
C LYS A 446 -13.69 -15.95 -50.59
N GLU A 447 -13.47 -15.38 -49.40
CA GLU A 447 -14.53 -15.10 -48.43
C GLU A 447 -15.11 -13.71 -48.69
N GLU A 448 -16.22 -13.65 -49.44
CA GLU A 448 -16.86 -12.39 -49.87
C GLU A 448 -17.35 -11.52 -48.71
N ARG A 449 -17.64 -12.12 -47.54
CA ARG A 449 -18.08 -11.36 -46.35
C ARG A 449 -16.94 -10.64 -45.66
N LEU A 450 -15.68 -10.98 -45.95
CA LEU A 450 -14.50 -10.39 -45.31
C LEU A 450 -13.94 -9.24 -46.16
N ALA A 451 -14.13 -8.01 -45.69
CA ALA A 451 -13.62 -6.84 -46.40
C ALA A 451 -12.10 -6.73 -46.27
N LEU A 452 -11.39 -6.58 -47.40
CA LEU A 452 -9.94 -6.41 -47.47
C LEU A 452 -9.56 -5.02 -47.99
N THR A 453 -8.44 -4.49 -47.53
CA THR A 453 -7.85 -3.24 -48.03
C THR A 453 -7.08 -3.49 -49.33
N LYS A 454 -6.71 -2.41 -50.03
CA LYS A 454 -5.81 -2.46 -51.20
C LYS A 454 -4.44 -3.09 -50.94
N TRP A 455 -4.04 -3.23 -49.67
CA TRP A 455 -2.77 -3.83 -49.26
C TRP A 455 -2.89 -5.30 -48.88
N LYS A 456 -4.04 -5.94 -49.13
CA LYS A 456 -4.35 -7.32 -48.70
C LYS A 456 -4.30 -7.51 -47.18
N THR A 457 -4.63 -6.46 -46.42
CA THR A 457 -4.91 -6.53 -44.97
C THR A 457 -6.41 -6.48 -44.75
N VAL A 458 -6.90 -6.90 -43.58
CA VAL A 458 -8.34 -6.89 -43.28
C VAL A 458 -8.85 -5.51 -42.88
N VAL A 459 -10.07 -5.18 -43.29
CA VAL A 459 -10.81 -4.01 -42.80
C VAL A 459 -11.46 -4.38 -41.47
N TYR A 460 -11.17 -3.61 -40.43
CA TYR A 460 -11.65 -3.86 -39.07
C TYR A 460 -11.95 -2.55 -38.34
N ASN A 461 -12.79 -2.60 -37.32
CA ASN A 461 -13.06 -1.47 -36.44
C ASN A 461 -11.90 -1.31 -35.44
N LYS A 462 -11.26 -0.13 -35.39
CA LYS A 462 -10.08 0.11 -34.55
C LYS A 462 -10.36 0.14 -33.04
N ASP A 463 -11.60 0.43 -32.66
CA ASP A 463 -11.99 0.52 -31.26
C ASP A 463 -12.52 -0.83 -30.71
N THR A 464 -13.11 -1.67 -31.58
CA THR A 464 -13.70 -2.97 -31.18
C THR A 464 -12.93 -4.19 -31.69
N PHE A 465 -12.00 -4.01 -32.62
CA PHE A 465 -11.25 -5.07 -33.32
C PHE A 465 -12.11 -6.04 -34.14
N GLU A 466 -13.41 -5.78 -34.28
CA GLU A 466 -14.33 -6.60 -35.05
C GLU A 466 -14.15 -6.36 -36.56
N THR A 467 -14.25 -7.43 -37.34
CA THR A 467 -14.22 -7.38 -38.81
C THR A 467 -15.61 -7.14 -39.38
N SER A 468 -15.78 -7.22 -40.71
CA SER A 468 -17.10 -7.22 -41.34
C SER A 468 -17.94 -8.47 -41.02
N ILE A 469 -17.35 -9.53 -40.45
CA ILE A 469 -18.05 -10.75 -40.05
C ILE A 469 -18.27 -10.73 -38.53
N LYS A 470 -19.54 -10.80 -38.12
CA LYS A 470 -19.93 -10.78 -36.70
C LYS A 470 -19.27 -11.93 -35.92
N GLY A 471 -18.65 -11.61 -34.79
CA GLY A 471 -17.92 -12.58 -33.96
C GLY A 471 -16.55 -13.01 -34.50
N VAL A 472 -16.07 -12.36 -35.56
CA VAL A 472 -14.71 -12.51 -36.09
C VAL A 472 -13.94 -11.22 -35.86
N PHE A 473 -12.80 -11.35 -35.21
CA PHE A 473 -11.91 -10.24 -34.81
C PHE A 473 -10.59 -10.37 -35.53
N ALA A 474 -9.85 -9.27 -35.70
CA ALA A 474 -8.54 -9.31 -36.34
C ALA A 474 -7.52 -8.38 -35.67
N GLY A 475 -6.25 -8.77 -35.70
CA GLY A 475 -5.15 -8.00 -35.11
C GLY A 475 -3.78 -8.45 -35.63
N GLY A 476 -2.72 -7.90 -35.04
CA GLY A 476 -1.35 -8.09 -35.53
C GLY A 476 -1.15 -7.58 -36.97
N ASP A 477 -0.17 -8.16 -37.67
CA ASP A 477 0.20 -7.73 -39.02
C ASP A 477 -0.94 -7.87 -40.03
N PHE A 478 -1.88 -8.80 -39.83
CA PHE A 478 -3.02 -8.94 -40.72
C PHE A 478 -3.94 -7.71 -40.71
N ALA A 479 -4.02 -7.01 -39.58
CA ALA A 479 -4.83 -5.82 -39.42
C ALA A 479 -4.09 -4.55 -39.88
N THR A 480 -2.81 -4.40 -39.52
CA THR A 480 -2.06 -3.14 -39.73
C THR A 480 -1.07 -3.16 -40.89
N GLY A 481 -0.74 -4.35 -41.40
CA GLY A 481 0.54 -4.58 -42.08
C GLY A 481 1.68 -4.77 -41.07
N PRO A 482 2.91 -5.02 -41.55
CA PRO A 482 4.06 -5.37 -40.72
C PRO A 482 4.31 -4.35 -39.61
N ALA A 483 4.21 -4.79 -38.35
CA ALA A 483 4.38 -3.96 -37.16
C ALA A 483 5.50 -4.49 -36.27
N THR A 484 5.76 -3.81 -35.14
CA THR A 484 6.73 -4.30 -34.16
C THR A 484 6.11 -5.39 -33.27
N ALA A 485 6.95 -6.20 -32.62
CA ALA A 485 6.46 -7.25 -31.71
C ALA A 485 5.56 -6.70 -30.60
N ILE A 486 5.87 -5.51 -30.06
CA ILE A 486 5.10 -4.90 -28.97
C ILE A 486 3.74 -4.35 -29.45
N ASP A 487 3.63 -3.92 -30.70
CA ASP A 487 2.35 -3.55 -31.32
C ASP A 487 1.44 -4.77 -31.49
N ALA A 488 2.00 -5.89 -31.97
CA ALA A 488 1.28 -7.13 -32.10
C ALA A 488 0.77 -7.65 -30.74
N ILE A 489 1.57 -7.52 -29.68
CA ILE A 489 1.17 -7.83 -28.31
C ILE A 489 0.02 -6.92 -27.85
N ALA A 490 0.08 -5.62 -28.12
CA ALA A 490 -1.00 -4.69 -27.81
C ALA A 490 -2.32 -5.08 -28.50
N HIS A 491 -2.26 -5.43 -29.78
CA HIS A 491 -3.42 -5.90 -30.54
C HIS A 491 -3.99 -7.19 -29.97
N GLY A 492 -3.15 -8.18 -29.68
CA GLY A 492 -3.59 -9.44 -29.07
C GLY A 492 -4.32 -9.23 -27.74
N LYS A 493 -3.83 -8.31 -26.90
CA LYS A 493 -4.48 -7.94 -25.63
C LYS A 493 -5.86 -7.35 -25.87
N LEU A 494 -5.93 -6.29 -26.68
CA LEU A 494 -7.17 -5.55 -26.91
C LEU A 494 -8.23 -6.44 -27.59
N SER A 495 -7.83 -7.29 -28.53
CA SER A 495 -8.73 -8.27 -29.15
C SER A 495 -9.21 -9.33 -28.17
N GLY A 496 -8.36 -9.83 -27.27
CA GLY A 496 -8.79 -10.78 -26.22
C GLY A 496 -9.83 -10.18 -25.26
N GLU A 497 -9.69 -8.90 -24.92
CA GLU A 497 -10.68 -8.16 -24.12
C GLU A 497 -11.99 -7.94 -24.89
N ALA A 498 -11.93 -7.58 -26.17
CA ALA A 498 -13.10 -7.41 -27.03
C ALA A 498 -13.87 -8.72 -27.23
N ILE A 499 -13.17 -9.84 -27.44
CA ILE A 499 -13.78 -11.18 -27.58
C ILE A 499 -14.50 -11.60 -26.29
N ASP A 500 -13.91 -11.34 -25.11
CA ASP A 500 -14.56 -11.61 -23.82
C ASP A 500 -15.88 -10.84 -23.68
N GLU A 501 -15.89 -9.54 -24.01
CA GLU A 501 -17.10 -8.72 -23.98
C GLU A 501 -18.15 -9.21 -24.98
N TYR A 502 -17.73 -9.54 -26.20
CA TYR A 502 -18.61 -10.08 -27.24
C TYR A 502 -19.28 -11.38 -26.81
N ILE A 503 -18.54 -12.34 -26.27
CA ILE A 503 -19.11 -13.63 -25.85
C ILE A 503 -20.09 -13.44 -24.67
N LYS A 504 -19.84 -12.47 -23.80
CA LYS A 504 -20.71 -12.17 -22.64
C LYS A 504 -21.98 -11.41 -23.01
N THR A 505 -21.91 -10.48 -23.95
CA THR A 505 -22.99 -9.51 -24.22
C THR A 505 -23.58 -9.57 -25.62
N GLY A 506 -22.91 -10.22 -26.57
CA GLY A 506 -23.30 -10.32 -27.98
C GLY A 506 -22.89 -9.12 -28.85
N THR A 507 -22.28 -8.08 -28.25
CA THR A 507 -21.80 -6.86 -28.92
C THR A 507 -20.50 -6.39 -28.28
N VAL A 508 -19.71 -5.56 -28.94
CA VAL A 508 -18.53 -4.91 -28.34
C VAL A 508 -18.75 -3.41 -28.35
N THR A 509 -18.65 -2.79 -27.18
CA THR A 509 -18.73 -1.33 -27.06
C THR A 509 -17.32 -0.73 -27.03
N PRO A 510 -17.06 0.38 -27.74
CA PRO A 510 -15.80 1.09 -27.61
C PRO A 510 -15.54 1.46 -26.16
N LYS A 511 -14.39 1.02 -25.61
CA LYS A 511 -14.02 1.37 -24.23
C LYS A 511 -13.87 2.88 -24.10
N LYS A 512 -14.49 3.45 -23.07
CA LYS A 512 -14.25 4.85 -22.70
C LYS A 512 -12.76 5.05 -22.41
N LYS A 513 -12.15 6.02 -23.08
CA LYS A 513 -10.74 6.36 -22.85
C LYS A 513 -10.58 6.94 -21.46
N GLU A 514 -9.66 6.37 -20.69
CA GLU A 514 -9.33 6.90 -19.38
C GLU A 514 -8.66 8.28 -19.52
N PHE A 515 -9.06 9.24 -18.69
CA PHE A 515 -8.42 10.55 -18.64
C PHE A 515 -7.01 10.43 -18.05
N ILE A 516 -6.03 11.00 -18.76
CA ILE A 516 -4.63 11.05 -18.36
C ILE A 516 -4.14 12.47 -18.59
N SER A 517 -3.78 13.17 -17.50
CA SER A 517 -3.07 14.44 -17.60
C SER A 517 -1.63 14.20 -18.05
N ARG A 518 -1.12 15.09 -18.90
CA ARG A 518 0.27 15.10 -19.38
C ARG A 518 0.81 16.52 -19.38
N LYS A 519 2.06 16.70 -18.98
CA LYS A 519 2.70 18.02 -18.96
C LYS A 519 2.88 18.63 -20.35
N ASP A 520 3.12 17.80 -21.37
CA ASP A 520 3.36 18.23 -22.75
C ASP A 520 2.16 18.91 -23.42
N VAL A 521 0.95 18.70 -22.88
CA VAL A 521 -0.27 19.40 -23.33
C VAL A 521 -0.20 20.92 -23.04
N PHE A 522 0.54 21.33 -22.02
CA PHE A 522 0.67 22.74 -21.63
C PHE A 522 1.81 23.48 -22.34
N GLY A 523 2.45 22.84 -23.33
CA GLY A 523 3.59 23.36 -24.07
C GLY A 523 4.89 22.61 -23.78
N GLU A 524 6.00 23.18 -24.27
CA GLU A 524 7.30 22.55 -24.14
C GLU A 524 7.77 22.51 -22.66
N ILE A 525 8.31 21.36 -22.26
CA ILE A 525 8.92 21.17 -20.95
C ILE A 525 10.31 21.84 -21.01
N SER A 526 10.63 22.72 -20.05
CA SER A 526 11.92 23.40 -19.99
C SER A 526 12.98 22.50 -19.34
N ASP A 527 14.23 22.59 -19.79
CA ASP A 527 15.36 21.88 -19.17
C ASP A 527 15.67 22.37 -17.75
N GLU A 528 15.21 23.56 -17.38
CA GLU A 528 15.31 24.12 -16.03
C GLU A 528 14.63 23.25 -14.97
N GLU A 529 13.59 22.49 -15.34
CA GLU A 529 12.91 21.55 -14.44
C GLU A 529 13.85 20.41 -13.96
N PHE A 530 15.00 20.22 -14.63
CA PHE A 530 15.90 19.10 -14.39
C PHE A 530 17.25 19.49 -13.74
N ILE A 531 17.55 20.78 -13.53
CA ILE A 531 18.83 21.29 -13.00
C ILE A 531 19.20 20.70 -11.63
N GLY A 532 18.21 20.32 -10.82
CA GLY A 532 18.42 19.77 -9.47
C GLY A 532 18.69 18.27 -9.39
N TYR A 533 18.72 17.56 -10.52
CA TYR A 533 18.96 16.11 -10.54
C TYR A 533 20.44 15.78 -10.74
N GLU A 534 20.91 14.75 -10.03
CA GLU A 534 22.28 14.25 -10.15
C GLU A 534 22.49 13.53 -11.49
N LYS A 535 23.60 13.88 -12.17
CA LYS A 535 24.06 13.18 -13.38
C LYS A 535 24.69 11.85 -13.00
N LEU A 536 24.17 10.75 -13.53
CA LEU A 536 24.62 9.39 -13.27
C LEU A 536 24.88 8.68 -14.60
N LYS A 537 26.04 8.03 -14.70
CA LYS A 537 26.44 7.27 -15.89
C LYS A 537 25.48 6.10 -16.14
N ARG A 538 25.09 5.87 -17.40
CA ARG A 538 24.30 4.72 -17.82
C ARG A 538 25.13 3.43 -17.73
N GLU A 539 24.51 2.36 -17.23
CA GLU A 539 25.13 1.03 -17.24
C GLU A 539 25.23 0.49 -18.68
N ILE A 540 26.38 -0.11 -19.00
CA ILE A 540 26.69 -0.59 -20.35
C ILE A 540 26.34 -2.08 -20.44
N MET A 541 25.58 -2.45 -21.48
CA MET A 541 25.30 -3.86 -21.79
C MET A 541 26.58 -4.55 -22.27
N ALA A 542 26.99 -5.61 -21.60
CA ALA A 542 28.11 -6.42 -22.06
C ALA A 542 27.73 -7.13 -23.37
N GLU A 543 28.61 -7.07 -24.36
CA GLU A 543 28.38 -7.70 -25.67
C GLU A 543 29.60 -8.55 -26.08
N LEU A 544 29.38 -9.55 -26.93
CA LEU A 544 30.47 -10.31 -27.55
C LEU A 544 31.38 -9.40 -28.40
N PRO A 545 32.69 -9.66 -28.50
CA PRO A 545 33.57 -8.91 -29.40
C PRO A 545 33.15 -9.04 -30.88
N PRO A 546 33.20 -7.97 -31.71
CA PRO A 546 32.74 -8.01 -33.12
C PRO A 546 33.33 -9.14 -33.96
N LEU A 547 34.62 -9.46 -33.79
CA LEU A 547 35.29 -10.56 -34.51
C LEU A 547 34.76 -11.96 -34.15
N GLU A 548 34.19 -12.11 -32.95
CA GLU A 548 33.50 -13.33 -32.55
C GLU A 548 32.06 -13.36 -33.06
N ARG A 549 31.36 -12.21 -33.05
CA ARG A 549 29.96 -12.07 -33.51
C ARG A 549 29.76 -12.67 -34.91
N ILE A 550 30.67 -12.39 -35.84
CA ILE A 550 30.59 -12.87 -37.23
C ILE A 550 30.92 -14.35 -37.41
N LYS A 551 31.35 -15.07 -36.36
CA LYS A 551 31.71 -16.49 -36.43
C LYS A 551 30.73 -17.40 -35.70
N THR A 552 29.73 -16.83 -35.03
CA THR A 552 28.84 -17.58 -34.16
C THR A 552 27.42 -17.03 -34.17
N PHE A 553 26.49 -17.89 -33.81
CA PHE A 553 25.10 -17.55 -33.54
C PHE A 553 24.81 -17.46 -32.02
N LYS A 554 25.85 -17.43 -31.17
CA LYS A 554 25.69 -17.10 -29.75
C LYS A 554 25.05 -15.72 -29.61
N GLU A 555 24.25 -15.58 -28.55
CA GLU A 555 23.59 -14.32 -28.20
C GLU A 555 24.63 -13.20 -28.04
N VAL A 556 24.43 -12.07 -28.73
CA VAL A 556 25.42 -10.97 -28.78
C VAL A 556 25.45 -10.21 -27.46
N GLU A 557 24.29 -9.82 -26.95
CA GLU A 557 24.16 -9.12 -25.67
C GLU A 557 24.16 -10.16 -24.52
N LEU A 558 24.97 -9.95 -23.48
CA LEU A 558 25.22 -10.93 -22.41
C LEU A 558 24.36 -10.74 -21.15
N GLY A 559 23.61 -9.63 -21.04
CA GLY A 559 22.77 -9.30 -19.89
C GLY A 559 23.47 -8.45 -18.82
N PHE A 560 22.68 -7.90 -17.90
CA PHE A 560 23.18 -7.17 -16.73
C PHE A 560 23.48 -8.12 -15.56
N SER A 561 24.44 -7.72 -14.72
CA SER A 561 24.57 -8.27 -13.36
C SER A 561 23.55 -7.63 -12.40
N ASP A 562 23.31 -8.26 -11.26
CA ASP A 562 22.40 -7.77 -10.22
C ASP A 562 22.73 -6.33 -9.80
N LYS A 563 24.03 -6.04 -9.59
CA LYS A 563 24.51 -4.70 -9.22
C LYS A 563 24.21 -3.67 -10.31
N GLN A 564 24.46 -3.99 -11.57
CA GLN A 564 24.16 -3.09 -12.69
C GLN A 564 22.65 -2.85 -12.81
N SER A 565 21.83 -3.88 -12.64
CA SER A 565 20.38 -3.75 -12.70
C SER A 565 19.84 -2.79 -11.63
N ILE A 566 20.36 -2.86 -10.40
CA ILE A 566 19.95 -1.97 -9.31
C ILE A 566 20.43 -0.55 -9.58
N ASN A 567 21.71 -0.36 -9.93
CA ASN A 567 22.26 0.95 -10.27
C ASN A 567 21.46 1.64 -11.39
N GLU A 568 21.16 0.91 -12.45
CA GLU A 568 20.42 1.42 -13.60
C GLU A 568 18.95 1.73 -13.24
N ALA A 569 18.30 0.86 -12.46
CA ALA A 569 16.94 1.11 -11.97
C ALA A 569 16.86 2.36 -11.08
N GLU A 570 17.87 2.59 -10.24
CA GLU A 570 17.97 3.75 -9.36
C GLU A 570 18.16 5.08 -10.12
N ARG A 571 18.49 5.05 -11.42
CA ARG A 571 18.53 6.25 -12.28
C ARG A 571 17.13 6.74 -12.66
N CYS A 572 16.06 5.97 -12.46
CA CYS A 572 14.70 6.39 -12.82
C CYS A 572 14.29 7.71 -12.12
N LEU A 573 13.57 8.58 -12.83
CA LEU A 573 13.05 9.83 -12.25
C LEU A 573 11.68 9.68 -11.58
N ALA A 574 11.05 8.51 -11.70
CA ALA A 574 9.69 8.22 -11.23
C ALA A 574 8.67 9.31 -11.66
N CYS A 575 8.56 9.56 -12.97
CA CYS A 575 7.82 10.70 -13.54
C CYS A 575 6.29 10.65 -13.34
N GLY A 576 5.71 9.46 -13.24
CA GLY A 576 4.27 9.23 -13.08
C GLY A 576 3.78 9.47 -11.66
N CYS A 577 2.48 9.72 -11.53
CA CYS A 577 1.86 10.09 -10.26
C CYS A 577 1.61 8.89 -9.35
N SER A 578 2.06 8.94 -8.10
CA SER A 578 1.80 7.90 -7.09
C SER A 578 0.32 7.76 -6.71
N ALA A 579 -0.52 8.74 -7.03
CA ALA A 579 -1.96 8.72 -6.77
C ALA A 579 -2.80 8.24 -7.99
N LEU A 580 -2.17 7.64 -9.02
CA LEU A 580 -2.81 7.24 -10.28
C LEU A 580 -4.13 6.49 -10.11
N PHE A 581 -4.21 5.59 -9.13
CA PHE A 581 -5.35 4.70 -8.91
C PHE A 581 -6.40 5.24 -7.92
N ASP A 582 -6.04 6.21 -7.07
CA ASP A 582 -6.93 6.78 -6.04
C ASP A 582 -7.30 8.26 -6.29
N CYS A 583 -6.84 8.86 -7.40
CA CYS A 583 -7.10 10.26 -7.72
C CYS A 583 -8.56 10.50 -8.13
N LYS A 584 -9.32 11.20 -7.27
CA LYS A 584 -10.73 11.54 -7.54
C LYS A 584 -10.89 12.48 -8.74
N LEU A 585 -9.94 13.39 -8.95
CA LEU A 585 -9.97 14.30 -10.11
C LEU A 585 -9.88 13.52 -11.42
N LYS A 586 -8.97 12.53 -11.51
CA LYS A 586 -8.86 11.64 -12.67
C LYS A 586 -10.13 10.83 -12.89
N LYS A 587 -10.69 10.25 -11.81
CA LYS A 587 -11.97 9.50 -11.89
C LYS A 587 -13.07 10.34 -12.53
N TYR A 588 -13.32 11.54 -12.00
CA TYR A 588 -14.37 12.41 -12.53
C TYR A 588 -14.03 12.95 -13.92
N ALA A 589 -12.76 13.24 -14.21
CA ALA A 589 -12.35 13.67 -15.55
C ALA A 589 -12.59 12.59 -16.62
N THR A 590 -12.41 11.30 -16.27
CA THR A 590 -12.79 10.17 -17.13
C THR A 590 -14.31 10.08 -17.30
N GLU A 591 -15.07 10.19 -16.21
CA GLU A 591 -16.54 10.07 -16.21
C GLU A 591 -17.22 11.12 -17.10
N TYR A 592 -16.74 12.37 -17.04
CA TYR A 592 -17.28 13.51 -17.80
C TYR A 592 -16.56 13.76 -19.14
N GLU A 593 -15.67 12.85 -19.56
CA GLU A 593 -14.99 12.87 -20.86
C GLU A 593 -14.31 14.22 -21.14
N ILE A 594 -13.46 14.63 -20.20
CA ILE A 594 -12.80 15.94 -20.21
C ILE A 594 -11.72 16.01 -21.28
N ASP A 595 -11.72 17.12 -22.02
CA ASP A 595 -10.61 17.54 -22.86
C ASP A 595 -9.84 18.67 -22.16
N ILE A 596 -8.62 18.36 -21.72
CA ILE A 596 -7.74 19.30 -21.02
C ILE A 596 -7.27 20.46 -21.92
N SER A 597 -7.33 20.31 -23.24
CA SER A 597 -6.84 21.31 -24.19
C SER A 597 -7.76 22.52 -24.39
N LYS A 598 -9.02 22.41 -23.94
CA LYS A 598 -10.08 23.37 -24.27
C LYS A 598 -9.92 24.76 -23.63
N TYR A 599 -9.41 24.82 -22.40
CA TYR A 599 -9.17 26.09 -21.68
C TYR A 599 -7.69 26.26 -21.30
N LEU A 600 -6.79 25.92 -22.22
CA LEU A 600 -5.36 26.16 -21.99
C LEU A 600 -5.10 27.67 -21.84
N GLY A 601 -4.30 28.00 -20.84
CA GLY A 601 -3.86 29.36 -20.53
C GLY A 601 -2.50 29.34 -19.86
N GLU A 602 -2.18 30.38 -19.10
CA GLU A 602 -0.96 30.39 -18.28
C GLU A 602 -1.01 29.24 -17.26
N VAL A 603 0.04 28.43 -17.21
CA VAL A 603 0.16 27.31 -16.27
C VAL A 603 1.23 27.61 -15.24
N ARG A 604 0.93 27.31 -13.96
CA ARG A 604 1.87 27.55 -12.87
C ARG A 604 2.79 26.34 -12.71
N LYS A 605 4.09 26.59 -12.77
CA LYS A 605 5.13 25.58 -12.59
C LYS A 605 5.84 25.81 -11.26
N TYR A 606 5.82 24.81 -10.40
CA TYR A 606 6.42 24.85 -9.06
C TYR A 606 7.43 23.73 -8.89
N LYS A 607 8.51 24.01 -8.14
CA LYS A 607 9.42 22.97 -7.67
C LYS A 607 8.70 22.07 -6.66
N VAL A 608 8.82 20.75 -6.83
CA VAL A 608 8.29 19.77 -5.87
C VAL A 608 9.12 19.83 -4.58
N ASP A 609 8.45 19.99 -3.45
CA ASP A 609 9.08 20.01 -2.13
C ASP A 609 9.13 18.59 -1.55
N LYS A 610 10.36 18.07 -1.42
CA LYS A 610 10.69 16.75 -0.84
C LYS A 610 11.52 16.88 0.45
N THR A 611 11.58 18.09 1.03
CA THR A 611 12.41 18.38 2.20
C THR A 611 11.89 17.69 3.47
N HIS A 612 10.57 17.53 3.59
CA HIS A 612 9.98 16.81 4.72
C HIS A 612 10.28 15.29 4.62
N PRO A 613 10.65 14.61 5.72
CA PRO A 613 11.10 13.21 5.68
C PRO A 613 10.00 12.20 5.33
N PHE A 614 8.72 12.55 5.51
CA PHE A 614 7.57 11.65 5.30
C PHE A 614 6.54 12.16 4.28
N ILE A 615 6.63 13.43 3.86
CA ILE A 615 5.57 14.09 3.08
C ILE A 615 6.22 14.72 1.86
N VAL A 616 5.63 14.51 0.69
CA VAL A 616 5.98 15.22 -0.54
C VAL A 616 4.85 16.22 -0.84
N LEU A 617 5.21 17.47 -1.12
CA LEU A 617 4.30 18.50 -1.58
C LEU A 617 4.59 18.79 -3.05
N ASP A 618 3.62 18.52 -3.91
CA ASP A 618 3.66 18.81 -5.34
C ASP A 618 2.53 19.77 -5.71
N PRO A 619 2.77 21.10 -5.62
CA PRO A 619 1.74 22.09 -5.88
C PRO A 619 1.24 22.10 -7.32
N ASN A 620 1.97 21.50 -8.27
CA ASN A 620 1.55 21.39 -9.66
C ASN A 620 0.28 20.54 -9.83
N LYS A 621 0.00 19.66 -8.86
CA LYS A 621 -1.21 18.82 -8.82
C LYS A 621 -2.36 19.46 -8.04
N CYS A 622 -2.14 20.60 -7.41
CA CYS A 622 -3.10 21.21 -6.47
C CYS A 622 -4.23 21.93 -7.21
N ILE A 623 -5.47 21.56 -6.89
CA ILE A 623 -6.69 22.21 -7.38
C ILE A 623 -7.25 23.28 -6.44
N SER A 624 -6.47 23.71 -5.44
CA SER A 624 -6.86 24.74 -4.46
C SER A 624 -8.19 24.46 -3.72
N CYS A 625 -8.53 23.19 -3.50
CA CYS A 625 -9.78 22.78 -2.85
C CYS A 625 -9.85 23.16 -1.35
N GLY A 626 -8.72 23.53 -0.74
CA GLY A 626 -8.65 23.96 0.67
C GLY A 626 -8.78 22.84 1.71
N LYS A 627 -9.11 21.59 1.32
CA LYS A 627 -9.30 20.49 2.27
C LYS A 627 -8.11 20.28 3.21
N CYS A 628 -6.89 20.20 2.67
CA CYS A 628 -5.69 19.99 3.48
C CYS A 628 -5.42 21.13 4.47
N VAL A 629 -5.64 22.39 4.06
CA VAL A 629 -5.51 23.58 4.92
C VAL A 629 -6.52 23.49 6.06
N ARG A 630 -7.79 23.27 5.72
CA ARG A 630 -8.91 23.23 6.68
C ARG A 630 -8.87 22.04 7.62
N THR A 631 -8.41 20.88 7.16
CA THR A 631 -8.12 19.76 8.05
C THR A 631 -7.01 20.14 9.05
N CYS A 632 -5.99 20.86 8.61
CA CYS A 632 -4.89 21.27 9.48
C CYS A 632 -5.27 22.40 10.46
N SER A 633 -6.08 23.38 10.04
CA SER A 633 -6.53 24.50 10.87
C SER A 633 -7.78 24.16 11.68
N ASP A 634 -8.85 23.72 11.02
CA ASP A 634 -10.18 23.67 11.64
C ASP A 634 -10.35 22.40 12.47
N ILE A 635 -9.75 21.28 12.05
CA ILE A 635 -9.89 19.99 12.75
C ILE A 635 -8.74 19.79 13.74
N LEU A 636 -7.50 19.88 13.27
CA LEU A 636 -6.32 19.62 14.11
C LEU A 636 -5.92 20.83 14.98
N ASN A 637 -6.30 22.05 14.58
CA ASN A 637 -5.90 23.30 15.22
C ASN A 637 -4.38 23.51 15.28
N VAL A 638 -3.71 23.17 14.17
CA VAL A 638 -2.25 23.24 14.00
C VAL A 638 -1.85 24.37 13.05
N SER A 639 -2.62 24.55 11.96
CA SER A 639 -2.42 25.61 10.96
C SER A 639 -1.03 25.63 10.32
N ALA A 640 -0.44 24.46 10.06
CA ALA A 640 0.86 24.31 9.40
C ALA A 640 0.82 24.59 7.88
N LEU A 641 -0.35 24.51 7.27
CA LEU A 641 -0.59 24.77 5.85
C LEU A 641 -1.56 25.95 5.71
N GLY A 642 -1.36 26.77 4.67
CA GLY A 642 -2.24 27.89 4.35
C GLY A 642 -2.25 28.21 2.86
N PHE A 643 -3.18 29.07 2.44
CA PHE A 643 -3.13 29.71 1.13
C PHE A 643 -2.18 30.90 1.18
N VAL A 644 -1.20 30.92 0.28
CA VAL A 644 -0.25 32.02 0.09
C VAL A 644 -0.58 32.73 -1.22
N TYR A 645 -0.40 34.05 -1.25
CA TYR A 645 -0.79 34.98 -2.32
C TYR A 645 -2.32 35.09 -2.52
N ARG A 646 -2.74 35.81 -3.58
CA ARG A 646 -4.15 36.10 -3.89
C ARG A 646 -4.43 35.91 -5.38
N GLY A 647 -5.70 35.71 -5.72
CA GLY A 647 -6.16 35.52 -7.10
C GLY A 647 -5.53 34.29 -7.75
N PHE A 648 -5.14 34.43 -9.02
CA PHE A 648 -4.54 33.34 -9.80
C PHE A 648 -3.23 32.78 -9.21
N LYS A 649 -2.49 33.61 -8.46
CA LYS A 649 -1.25 33.20 -7.78
C LYS A 649 -1.48 32.42 -6.48
N SER A 650 -2.73 32.27 -6.02
CA SER A 650 -3.05 31.58 -4.76
C SER A 650 -2.63 30.11 -4.80
N ILE A 651 -1.82 29.69 -3.82
CA ILE A 651 -1.25 28.35 -3.73
C ILE A 651 -1.26 27.86 -2.30
N VAL A 652 -1.48 26.55 -2.10
CA VAL A 652 -1.28 25.92 -0.79
C VAL A 652 0.21 25.74 -0.53
N LYS A 653 0.73 26.37 0.51
CA LYS A 653 2.12 26.25 0.98
C LYS A 653 2.15 26.08 2.51
N PRO A 654 3.29 25.64 3.07
CA PRO A 654 3.50 25.74 4.51
C PRO A 654 3.41 27.19 4.98
N ALA A 655 2.94 27.37 6.22
CA ALA A 655 2.75 28.68 6.83
C ALA A 655 4.04 29.53 6.78
N MET A 656 3.87 30.82 6.45
CA MET A 656 4.98 31.78 6.31
C MET A 656 6.05 31.38 5.26
N GLU A 657 5.71 30.51 4.31
CA GLU A 657 6.63 29.99 3.29
C GLU A 657 7.88 29.28 3.84
N LYS A 658 7.85 28.87 5.11
CA LYS A 658 8.89 28.05 5.72
C LYS A 658 8.88 26.64 5.13
N LYS A 659 9.92 25.84 5.39
CA LYS A 659 9.82 24.39 5.14
C LYS A 659 8.74 23.80 6.04
N LEU A 660 8.02 22.78 5.59
CA LEU A 660 6.94 22.19 6.39
C LEU A 660 7.41 21.74 7.79
N LEU A 661 8.65 21.23 7.89
CA LEU A 661 9.25 20.82 9.16
C LEU A 661 9.54 21.98 10.12
N GLU A 662 9.72 23.19 9.59
CA GLU A 662 9.98 24.43 10.35
C GLU A 662 8.68 25.17 10.73
N THR A 663 7.51 24.56 10.45
CA THR A 663 6.18 25.06 10.86
C THR A 663 5.65 24.29 12.08
N ASN A 664 4.42 24.58 12.50
CA ASN A 664 3.72 23.84 13.56
C ASN A 664 3.35 22.38 13.17
N CYS A 665 3.76 21.88 12.00
CA CYS A 665 3.40 20.55 11.52
C CYS A 665 3.75 19.45 12.54
N ILE A 666 2.73 18.70 12.97
CA ILE A 666 2.89 17.57 13.90
C ILE A 666 3.08 16.21 13.19
N THR A 667 3.28 16.23 11.86
CA THR A 667 3.52 15.03 11.04
C THR A 667 2.46 13.94 11.17
N CYS A 668 1.18 14.32 11.32
CA CYS A 668 0.08 13.35 11.42
C CYS A 668 -0.32 12.72 10.08
N GLY A 669 0.03 13.35 8.94
CA GLY A 669 -0.30 12.87 7.60
C GLY A 669 -1.78 12.97 7.20
N ASN A 670 -2.66 13.54 8.03
CA ASN A 670 -4.09 13.69 7.68
C ASN A 670 -4.32 14.60 6.45
N CYS A 671 -3.38 15.50 6.13
CA CYS A 671 -3.41 16.28 4.90
C CYS A 671 -3.21 15.43 3.63
N ILE A 672 -2.51 14.29 3.72
CA ILE A 672 -2.38 13.31 2.62
C ILE A 672 -3.75 12.69 2.35
N ALA A 673 -4.42 12.19 3.38
CA ALA A 673 -5.75 11.57 3.25
C ALA A 673 -6.83 12.57 2.76
N ALA A 674 -6.70 13.84 3.14
CA ALA A 674 -7.62 14.89 2.71
C ALA A 674 -7.40 15.31 1.23
N CYS A 675 -6.25 15.03 0.63
CA CYS A 675 -5.89 15.50 -0.71
C CYS A 675 -6.52 14.63 -1.81
N PRO A 676 -7.41 15.18 -2.67
CA PRO A 676 -8.10 14.38 -3.68
C PRO A 676 -7.28 14.13 -4.96
N THR A 677 -6.12 14.79 -5.13
CA THR A 677 -5.35 14.81 -6.38
C THR A 677 -3.92 14.29 -6.26
N GLY A 678 -3.48 13.88 -5.07
CA GLY A 678 -2.08 13.50 -4.86
C GLY A 678 -1.10 14.67 -4.93
N ALA A 679 -1.55 15.90 -4.68
CA ALA A 679 -0.67 17.06 -4.47
C ALA A 679 0.10 16.98 -3.14
N ILE A 680 -0.43 16.25 -2.16
CA ILE A 680 0.24 15.91 -0.92
C ILE A 680 0.26 14.39 -0.83
N THR A 681 1.44 13.79 -0.86
CA THR A 681 1.62 12.33 -0.84
C THR A 681 2.62 11.91 0.22
N GLU A 682 2.61 10.63 0.56
CA GLU A 682 3.64 10.06 1.41
C GLU A 682 4.96 9.91 0.66
N LYS A 683 6.06 10.34 1.29
CA LYS A 683 7.42 10.06 0.83
C LYS A 683 7.79 8.65 1.25
N LEU A 684 7.54 7.66 0.40
CA LEU A 684 7.86 6.26 0.70
C LEU A 684 9.35 6.09 1.05
N PRO A 685 9.72 5.15 1.95
CA PRO A 685 11.09 4.96 2.41
C PRO A 685 12.02 4.32 1.38
N PHE A 686 11.59 4.25 0.12
CA PHE A 686 12.32 3.63 -0.98
C PHE A 686 12.90 4.68 -1.93
N LYS A 687 14.06 4.40 -2.53
CA LYS A 687 14.71 5.32 -3.47
C LYS A 687 13.88 5.51 -4.74
N GLN A 688 13.30 4.43 -5.26
CA GLN A 688 12.38 4.44 -6.40
C GLN A 688 11.01 3.92 -6.00
N HIS A 689 9.97 4.36 -6.71
CA HIS A 689 8.60 3.91 -6.46
C HIS A 689 7.76 3.89 -7.75
N GLY A 690 6.89 2.89 -7.82
CA GLY A 690 5.85 2.78 -8.84
C GLY A 690 4.55 3.43 -8.41
N PRO A 691 3.67 3.76 -9.37
CA PRO A 691 2.30 4.13 -9.08
C PRO A 691 1.48 2.86 -8.76
N TRP A 692 1.96 1.95 -7.92
CA TRP A 692 1.38 0.61 -7.77
C TRP A 692 -0.01 0.64 -7.15
N GLN A 693 -0.87 -0.26 -7.62
CA GLN A 693 -2.16 -0.51 -6.99
C GLN A 693 -1.95 -1.44 -5.80
N GLY A 694 -2.39 -1.03 -4.62
CA GLY A 694 -2.37 -1.86 -3.43
C GLY A 694 -3.77 -2.29 -3.00
N GLU A 695 -3.83 -3.42 -2.30
CA GLU A 695 -5.00 -3.92 -1.61
C GLU A 695 -5.16 -3.21 -0.26
N LYS A 696 -6.38 -2.76 0.04
CA LYS A 696 -6.70 -2.07 1.30
C LYS A 696 -7.22 -3.07 2.32
N ILE A 697 -6.41 -3.40 3.31
CA ILE A 697 -6.73 -4.36 4.36
C ILE A 697 -7.01 -3.62 5.69
N PRO A 698 -8.23 -3.69 6.25
CA PRO A 698 -8.55 -3.08 7.54
C PRO A 698 -7.74 -3.68 8.69
N PHE A 699 -7.27 -2.83 9.60
CA PHE A 699 -6.39 -3.23 10.70
C PHE A 699 -6.49 -2.28 11.91
N ILE A 700 -5.91 -2.68 13.06
CA ILE A 700 -5.89 -1.88 14.30
C ILE A 700 -4.47 -1.40 14.63
N CYS A 701 -4.33 -0.11 14.92
CA CYS A 701 -3.09 0.49 15.37
C CYS A 701 -2.60 -0.13 16.70
N SER A 702 -1.40 -0.70 16.70
CA SER A 702 -0.79 -1.34 17.88
C SER A 702 -0.09 -0.37 18.84
N PHE A 703 -0.01 0.94 18.53
CA PHE A 703 0.77 1.92 19.29
C PHE A 703 0.16 2.34 20.63
N CYS A 704 -0.80 3.28 20.67
CA CYS A 704 -1.36 3.82 21.92
C CYS A 704 -2.70 3.18 22.30
N SER A 705 -3.15 3.38 23.55
CA SER A 705 -4.36 2.74 24.09
C SER A 705 -5.68 3.09 23.42
N VAL A 706 -5.72 4.09 22.53
CA VAL A 706 -6.93 4.40 21.73
C VAL A 706 -7.25 3.27 20.74
N GLY A 707 -6.25 2.51 20.27
CA GLY A 707 -6.46 1.42 19.31
C GLY A 707 -7.11 1.86 18.00
N CYS A 708 -6.58 2.89 17.33
CA CYS A 708 -7.20 3.48 16.14
C CYS A 708 -7.39 2.46 15.01
N SER A 709 -8.53 2.50 14.32
CA SER A 709 -8.72 1.76 13.06
C SER A 709 -7.96 2.42 11.92
N LEU A 710 -7.30 1.61 11.09
CA LEU A 710 -6.53 2.04 9.92
C LEU A 710 -6.65 1.02 8.79
N ASN A 711 -6.12 1.33 7.61
CA ASN A 711 -5.99 0.38 6.50
C ASN A 711 -4.53 0.20 6.13
N PHE A 712 -4.05 -1.03 5.97
CA PHE A 712 -2.81 -1.29 5.25
C PHE A 712 -3.09 -1.25 3.75
N ASN A 713 -2.23 -0.59 2.99
CA ASN A 713 -2.20 -0.62 1.53
C ASN A 713 -1.05 -1.52 1.09
N VAL A 714 -1.36 -2.76 0.72
CA VAL A 714 -0.39 -3.83 0.43
C VAL A 714 -0.25 -4.02 -1.07
N ILE A 715 0.96 -3.83 -1.60
CA ILE A 715 1.27 -4.00 -3.03
C ILE A 715 1.87 -5.40 -3.28
N SER A 716 2.77 -5.81 -2.38
CA SER A 716 3.40 -7.12 -2.35
C SER A 716 4.04 -7.35 -0.98
N ASP A 717 4.65 -8.52 -0.79
CA ASP A 717 5.45 -8.84 0.39
C ASP A 717 6.51 -7.75 0.63
N ASN A 718 6.52 -7.19 1.84
CA ASN A 718 7.40 -6.11 2.28
C ASN A 718 7.28 -4.79 1.47
N ILE A 719 6.22 -4.61 0.68
CA ILE A 719 5.88 -3.33 0.04
C ILE A 719 4.47 -2.94 0.43
N PHE A 720 4.37 -2.17 1.51
CA PHE A 720 3.10 -1.69 2.03
C PHE A 720 3.22 -0.30 2.66
N SER A 721 2.08 0.35 2.87
CA SER A 721 1.94 1.63 3.57
C SER A 721 0.66 1.65 4.40
N VAL A 722 0.47 2.67 5.24
CA VAL A 722 -0.77 2.84 6.00
C VAL A 722 -1.61 3.96 5.42
N LEU A 723 -2.89 3.70 5.25
CA LEU A 723 -3.94 4.65 4.89
C LEU A 723 -4.90 4.85 6.06
N ASN A 724 -5.60 5.98 6.02
CA ASN A 724 -6.66 6.29 6.96
C ASN A 724 -7.83 5.31 6.78
N ALA A 725 -8.51 4.95 7.88
CA ALA A 725 -9.76 4.20 7.84
C ALA A 725 -10.93 5.08 7.40
N SER A 726 -12.11 4.47 7.31
CA SER A 726 -13.38 5.15 7.05
C SER A 726 -13.81 6.05 8.22
N ASP A 727 -14.67 7.02 7.90
CA ASP A 727 -15.11 8.07 8.81
C ASP A 727 -16.05 7.59 9.94
N ASP A 728 -16.62 6.38 9.80
CA ASP A 728 -17.52 5.70 10.74
C ASP A 728 -16.78 4.96 11.88
N THR A 729 -15.45 4.86 11.80
CA THR A 729 -14.61 4.29 12.86
C THR A 729 -14.59 5.19 14.11
N HIS A 730 -14.23 4.64 15.28
CA HIS A 730 -14.23 5.43 16.53
C HIS A 730 -13.20 6.55 16.51
N ASN A 731 -12.10 6.41 15.76
CA ASN A 731 -11.12 7.46 15.49
C ASN A 731 -11.51 8.37 14.30
N GLN A 732 -12.68 8.17 13.68
CA GLN A 732 -13.17 8.91 12.51
C GLN A 732 -12.15 8.95 11.38
N GLY A 733 -11.41 7.85 11.15
CA GLY A 733 -10.37 7.76 10.15
C GLY A 733 -9.09 8.57 10.44
N TYR A 734 -9.03 9.41 11.47
CA TYR A 734 -7.82 10.19 11.78
C TYR A 734 -6.72 9.33 12.38
N LEU A 735 -5.48 9.65 12.02
CA LEU A 735 -4.29 8.99 12.55
C LEU A 735 -3.30 10.02 13.11
N CYS A 736 -2.47 9.58 14.04
CA CYS A 736 -1.30 10.31 14.50
C CYS A 736 -0.05 9.86 13.73
N VAL A 737 1.09 10.52 13.99
CA VAL A 737 2.38 10.18 13.37
C VAL A 737 2.75 8.69 13.57
N LYS A 738 2.48 8.12 14.76
CA LYS A 738 2.76 6.71 15.07
C LYS A 738 1.91 5.78 14.19
N GLY A 739 0.59 6.00 14.16
CA GLY A 739 -0.32 5.18 13.35
C GLY A 739 -0.05 5.31 11.84
N ARG A 740 0.26 6.50 11.35
CA ARG A 740 0.44 6.78 9.91
C ARG A 740 1.79 6.32 9.37
N PHE A 741 2.88 6.57 10.09
CA PHE A 741 4.25 6.36 9.59
C PHE A 741 5.07 5.36 10.41
N GLY A 742 4.54 4.91 11.57
CA GLY A 742 5.24 3.98 12.45
C GLY A 742 5.49 2.62 11.81
N TYR A 743 4.69 2.20 10.82
CA TYR A 743 4.86 0.92 10.12
C TYR A 743 6.26 0.76 9.47
N ARG A 744 7.00 1.86 9.25
CA ARG A 744 8.32 1.82 8.61
C ARG A 744 9.37 0.99 9.34
N TYR A 745 9.25 0.79 10.66
CA TYR A 745 10.17 -0.12 11.37
C TYR A 745 10.00 -1.58 10.92
N LEU A 746 8.83 -1.95 10.41
CA LEU A 746 8.55 -3.30 9.89
C LEU A 746 9.20 -3.55 8.53
N LEU A 747 9.68 -2.49 7.86
CA LEU A 747 10.43 -2.57 6.60
C LEU A 747 11.95 -2.62 6.84
N ASP A 748 12.41 -2.61 8.09
CA ASP A 748 13.83 -2.73 8.42
C ASP A 748 14.28 -4.20 8.33
N ASN A 749 15.46 -4.42 7.76
CA ASN A 749 16.07 -5.74 7.59
C ASN A 749 16.75 -6.28 8.87
N ASN A 750 16.84 -5.49 9.95
CA ASN A 750 17.53 -5.85 11.20
C ASN A 750 16.74 -6.78 12.14
N ARG A 751 15.74 -7.51 11.63
CA ARG A 751 14.85 -8.35 12.43
C ARG A 751 15.46 -9.72 12.74
N LEU A 752 15.15 -10.27 13.92
CA LEU A 752 15.43 -11.66 14.25
C LEU A 752 14.56 -12.60 13.40
N LEU A 753 15.21 -13.48 12.62
CA LEU A 753 14.53 -14.45 11.74
C LEU A 753 14.68 -15.90 12.18
N LYS A 754 15.69 -16.19 13.01
CA LYS A 754 16.01 -17.54 13.49
C LYS A 754 16.19 -17.54 15.01
N PRO A 755 15.86 -18.65 15.68
CA PRO A 755 16.24 -18.85 17.08
C PRO A 755 17.75 -18.80 17.27
N MET A 756 18.21 -18.36 18.44
CA MET A 756 19.62 -18.36 18.81
C MET A 756 19.82 -19.00 20.18
N ILE A 757 20.95 -19.67 20.37
CA ILE A 757 21.34 -20.30 21.64
C ILE A 757 22.75 -19.85 22.01
N LYS A 758 22.97 -19.55 23.29
CA LYS A 758 24.26 -19.14 23.83
C LYS A 758 25.17 -20.35 23.97
N ASP A 759 26.28 -20.33 23.26
CA ASP A 759 27.33 -21.36 23.25
C ASP A 759 28.67 -20.70 23.55
N LYS A 760 29.33 -21.11 24.65
CA LYS A 760 30.60 -20.53 25.13
C LYS A 760 30.58 -19.00 25.27
N GLY A 761 29.44 -18.43 25.67
CA GLY A 761 29.27 -17.00 25.90
C GLY A 761 28.76 -16.21 24.68
N GLU A 762 28.69 -16.82 23.50
CA GLU A 762 28.20 -16.15 22.28
C GLU A 762 26.89 -16.76 21.78
N LEU A 763 25.95 -15.92 21.33
CA LEU A 763 24.69 -16.36 20.74
C LEU A 763 24.90 -16.73 19.27
N LYS A 764 24.49 -17.95 18.90
CA LYS A 764 24.58 -18.48 17.52
C LYS A 764 23.21 -18.96 17.03
N ASP A 765 22.98 -18.82 15.72
CA ASP A 765 21.78 -19.33 15.04
C ASP A 765 21.51 -20.81 15.39
N SER A 766 20.23 -21.15 15.54
CA SER A 766 19.74 -22.48 15.89
C SER A 766 18.43 -22.82 15.21
N THR A 767 17.94 -24.05 15.43
CA THR A 767 16.63 -24.50 14.97
C THR A 767 15.57 -24.30 16.05
N TRP A 768 14.31 -24.19 15.65
CA TRP A 768 13.16 -24.09 16.56
C TRP A 768 13.13 -25.24 17.57
N ASP A 769 13.23 -26.48 17.11
CA ASP A 769 13.15 -27.65 17.98
C ASP A 769 14.27 -27.66 19.03
N LYS A 770 15.50 -27.31 18.65
CA LYS A 770 16.63 -27.27 19.58
C LYS A 770 16.48 -26.17 20.62
N ALA A 771 16.06 -24.97 20.20
CA ALA A 771 15.90 -23.83 21.11
C ALA A 771 14.73 -24.02 22.09
N LEU A 772 13.59 -24.52 21.60
CA LEU A 772 12.41 -24.79 22.43
C LEU A 772 12.66 -25.93 23.41
N LYS A 773 13.28 -27.03 22.96
CA LYS A 773 13.64 -28.16 23.83
C LYS A 773 14.63 -27.75 24.91
N LEU A 774 15.67 -27.00 24.57
CA LEU A 774 16.62 -26.49 25.57
C LEU A 774 15.92 -25.60 26.60
N THR A 775 14.99 -24.74 26.15
CA THR A 775 14.21 -23.87 27.02
C THR A 775 13.41 -24.69 28.04
N THR A 776 12.65 -25.69 27.59
CA THR A 776 11.84 -26.51 28.49
C THR A 776 12.69 -27.42 29.39
N GLU A 777 13.79 -27.97 28.90
CA GLU A 777 14.73 -28.76 29.72
C GLU A 777 15.33 -27.94 30.86
N ARG A 778 15.75 -26.69 30.59
CA ARG A 778 16.30 -25.78 31.60
C ARG A 778 15.25 -25.39 32.63
N ILE A 779 14.03 -25.09 32.18
CA ILE A 779 12.90 -24.79 33.08
C ILE A 779 12.56 -26.01 33.95
N LYS A 780 12.40 -27.20 33.36
CA LYS A 780 12.15 -28.46 34.09
C LYS A 780 13.23 -28.70 35.15
N LYS A 781 14.51 -28.49 34.81
CA LYS A 781 15.64 -28.61 35.75
C LYS A 781 15.51 -27.62 36.91
N ILE A 782 15.27 -26.35 36.63
CA ILE A 782 15.13 -25.32 37.67
C ILE A 782 13.94 -25.61 38.59
N ILE A 783 12.79 -25.99 38.02
CA ILE A 783 11.59 -26.37 38.80
C ILE A 783 11.89 -27.59 39.68
N HIS A 784 12.63 -28.58 39.18
CA HIS A 784 13.00 -29.76 39.97
C HIS A 784 13.93 -29.41 41.14
N THR A 785 14.84 -28.45 40.97
CA THR A 785 15.82 -28.07 42.00
C THR A 785 15.28 -27.04 43.01
N TYR A 786 14.55 -26.03 42.55
CA TYR A 786 14.15 -24.86 43.34
C TYR A 786 12.64 -24.69 43.50
N GLY A 787 11.84 -25.56 42.88
CA GLY A 787 10.39 -25.47 42.86
C GLY A 787 9.85 -24.52 41.77
N PRO A 788 8.53 -24.58 41.49
CA PRO A 788 7.91 -23.81 40.40
C PRO A 788 7.98 -22.29 40.62
N ASP A 789 7.99 -21.85 41.88
CA ASP A 789 8.03 -20.45 42.28
C ASP A 789 9.38 -19.74 42.07
N SER A 790 10.36 -20.46 41.53
CA SER A 790 11.66 -19.93 41.07
C SER A 790 11.65 -19.52 39.59
N ILE A 791 10.56 -19.74 38.86
CA ILE A 791 10.38 -19.32 37.47
C ILE A 791 9.51 -18.08 37.41
N ALA A 792 9.84 -17.10 36.56
CA ALA A 792 8.98 -15.96 36.29
C ALA A 792 8.79 -15.75 34.78
N ILE A 793 7.60 -15.29 34.40
CA ILE A 793 7.21 -15.03 33.02
C ILE A 793 6.76 -13.58 32.87
N PHE A 794 7.22 -12.92 31.81
CA PHE A 794 6.88 -11.54 31.50
C PHE A 794 6.25 -11.40 30.12
N GLY A 795 5.05 -10.81 30.08
CA GLY A 795 4.28 -10.58 28.85
C GLY A 795 4.20 -9.10 28.48
N SER A 796 4.13 -8.83 27.17
CA SER A 796 4.10 -7.48 26.61
C SER A 796 2.70 -7.08 26.13
N PRO A 797 2.26 -5.82 26.31
CA PRO A 797 0.98 -5.32 25.80
C PRO A 797 0.95 -5.14 24.27
N ARG A 798 1.93 -5.70 23.56
CA ARG A 798 1.97 -5.83 22.10
C ARG A 798 1.47 -7.18 21.60
N MET A 799 1.44 -8.16 22.48
CA MET A 799 0.87 -9.47 22.21
C MET A 799 -0.66 -9.35 22.16
N THR A 800 -1.28 -10.25 21.41
CA THR A 800 -2.75 -10.32 21.33
C THR A 800 -3.35 -10.81 22.64
N ASN A 801 -4.65 -10.58 22.84
CA ASN A 801 -5.33 -11.14 24.01
C ASN A 801 -5.20 -12.67 24.07
N GLU A 802 -5.23 -13.33 22.93
CA GLU A 802 -5.09 -14.78 22.78
C GLU A 802 -3.69 -15.24 23.22
N GLU A 803 -2.64 -14.56 22.75
CA GLU A 803 -1.26 -14.84 23.13
C GLU A 803 -1.03 -14.60 24.63
N LEU A 804 -1.55 -13.50 25.19
CA LEU A 804 -1.46 -13.18 26.61
C LEU A 804 -2.22 -14.21 27.47
N TYR A 805 -3.42 -14.59 27.05
CA TYR A 805 -4.20 -15.62 27.74
C TYR A 805 -3.45 -16.96 27.79
N LEU A 806 -2.87 -17.40 26.66
CA LEU A 806 -2.05 -18.61 26.64
C LEU A 806 -0.82 -18.50 27.53
N LEU A 807 -0.18 -17.33 27.56
CA LEU A 807 1.03 -17.11 28.37
C LEU A 807 0.75 -17.23 29.86
N GLN A 808 -0.32 -16.63 30.36
CA GLN A 808 -0.68 -16.78 31.78
C GLN A 808 -1.17 -18.17 32.13
N LYS A 809 -1.87 -18.83 31.20
CA LYS A 809 -2.26 -20.22 31.36
C LYS A 809 -1.02 -21.10 31.41
N PHE A 810 0.01 -20.82 30.60
CA PHE A 810 1.30 -21.51 30.64
C PHE A 810 1.98 -21.37 32.00
N ALA A 811 2.04 -20.15 32.55
CA ALA A 811 2.60 -19.93 33.88
C ALA A 811 1.88 -20.75 34.97
N ARG A 812 0.55 -20.62 35.04
CA ARG A 812 -0.25 -21.16 36.14
C ARG A 812 -0.61 -22.62 35.98
N ALA A 813 -1.12 -23.01 34.81
CA ALA A 813 -1.55 -24.37 34.55
C ALA A 813 -0.40 -25.27 34.08
N GLY A 814 0.57 -24.73 33.33
CA GLY A 814 1.72 -25.47 32.81
C GLY A 814 2.86 -25.58 33.81
N LEU A 815 3.42 -24.45 34.25
CA LEU A 815 4.59 -24.38 35.14
C LEU A 815 4.24 -24.36 36.63
N LYS A 816 2.95 -24.27 36.97
CA LYS A 816 2.45 -24.24 38.36
C LYS A 816 3.00 -23.06 39.18
N THR A 817 3.21 -21.91 38.55
CA THR A 817 3.60 -20.68 39.23
C THR A 817 2.65 -19.53 38.96
N ASN A 818 2.49 -18.63 39.94
CA ASN A 818 1.78 -17.37 39.77
C ASN A 818 2.71 -16.17 39.51
N ASN A 819 4.02 -16.42 39.34
CA ASN A 819 5.01 -15.40 39.00
C ASN A 819 4.86 -14.94 37.54
N ILE A 820 3.81 -14.20 37.23
CA ILE A 820 3.58 -13.62 35.91
C ILE A 820 3.31 -12.13 35.99
N HIS A 821 4.00 -11.33 35.19
CA HIS A 821 3.85 -9.87 35.20
C HIS A 821 4.23 -9.24 33.85
N ASN A 822 4.27 -7.91 33.83
CA ASN A 822 4.85 -7.04 32.81
C ASN A 822 5.94 -6.14 33.45
N PHE A 823 7.13 -6.02 32.85
CA PHE A 823 8.25 -5.23 33.41
C PHE A 823 7.93 -3.73 33.45
N THR A 824 7.26 -3.23 32.41
CA THR A 824 6.87 -1.81 32.36
C THR A 824 5.98 -1.43 33.53
N HIS A 825 5.05 -2.31 33.92
CA HIS A 825 4.21 -2.10 35.10
C HIS A 825 4.98 -2.32 36.41
N LEU A 826 5.78 -3.40 36.49
CA LEU A 826 6.50 -3.80 37.71
C LEU A 826 7.53 -2.76 38.16
N LEU A 827 8.35 -2.26 37.22
CA LEU A 827 9.48 -1.40 37.54
C LEU A 827 9.13 0.09 37.64
N ASN A 828 8.00 0.50 37.05
CA ASN A 828 7.55 1.90 37.09
C ASN A 828 6.59 2.19 38.25
N GLY A 829 6.24 1.20 39.08
CA GLY A 829 5.39 1.40 40.26
C GLY A 829 4.01 1.92 39.90
N ILE A 830 3.40 1.36 38.85
CA ILE A 830 2.07 1.77 38.40
C ILE A 830 1.02 1.19 39.35
N GLU A 831 0.18 2.06 39.95
CA GLU A 831 -0.86 1.70 40.92
C GLU A 831 -2.09 1.04 40.22
N LEU A 832 -1.90 -0.18 39.69
CA LEU A 832 -2.87 -0.90 38.85
C LEU A 832 -4.18 -1.27 39.55
N ASP A 833 -4.18 -1.28 40.88
CA ASP A 833 -5.27 -1.70 41.76
C ASP A 833 -5.93 -0.51 42.49
N SER A 834 -5.62 0.73 42.09
CA SER A 834 -6.03 1.95 42.80
C SER A 834 -7.52 2.02 43.16
N LEU A 835 -8.41 1.63 42.24
CA LEU A 835 -9.87 1.72 42.41
C LEU A 835 -10.51 0.38 42.79
N ASP A 836 -9.71 -0.63 43.07
CA ASP A 836 -10.20 -1.99 43.29
C ASP A 836 -11.08 -2.11 44.54
N GLU A 837 -10.66 -1.49 45.64
CA GLU A 837 -11.47 -1.46 46.85
C GLU A 837 -12.70 -0.54 46.72
N SER A 838 -12.57 0.52 45.91
CA SER A 838 -13.62 1.52 45.75
C SER A 838 -14.69 1.08 44.78
N PHE A 839 -14.30 0.81 43.53
CA PHE A 839 -15.20 0.47 42.45
C PHE A 839 -15.30 -1.04 42.23
N GLY A 840 -14.40 -1.85 42.79
CA GLY A 840 -14.28 -3.30 42.54
C GLY A 840 -13.20 -3.66 41.53
N MET A 841 -12.88 -2.73 40.62
CA MET A 841 -11.86 -2.90 39.59
C MET A 841 -11.35 -1.55 39.06
N THR A 842 -10.07 -1.49 38.72
CA THR A 842 -9.41 -0.30 38.16
C THR A 842 -9.49 -0.27 36.62
N VAL A 843 -10.66 0.15 36.13
CA VAL A 843 -10.96 0.29 34.69
C VAL A 843 -11.71 1.58 34.40
N SER A 844 -11.76 1.98 33.12
CA SER A 844 -12.58 3.12 32.67
C SER A 844 -14.06 2.89 32.99
N SER A 845 -14.69 3.84 33.68
CA SER A 845 -16.13 3.83 33.97
C SER A 845 -16.95 4.52 32.89
N ALA A 846 -16.32 5.40 32.10
CA ALA A 846 -16.87 6.03 30.90
C ALA A 846 -16.13 5.54 29.65
N THR A 847 -16.70 5.83 28.48
CA THR A 847 -16.17 5.43 27.18
C THR A 847 -15.73 6.64 26.35
N MET A 848 -14.97 6.41 25.28
CA MET A 848 -14.63 7.50 24.36
C MET A 848 -15.85 8.10 23.66
N ASP A 849 -16.95 7.35 23.59
CA ASP A 849 -18.19 7.79 22.94
C ASP A 849 -19.00 8.71 23.88
N ASP A 850 -18.82 8.60 25.20
CA ASP A 850 -19.45 9.46 26.20
C ASP A 850 -18.95 10.91 26.15
N LEU A 851 -17.77 11.16 25.56
CA LEU A 851 -17.21 12.51 25.39
C LEU A 851 -18.15 13.46 24.64
N ASP A 852 -18.96 12.95 23.71
CA ASP A 852 -19.91 13.76 22.95
C ASP A 852 -21.08 14.28 23.82
N GLY A 853 -21.32 13.68 24.99
CA GLY A 853 -22.35 14.07 25.96
C GLY A 853 -21.83 14.83 27.20
N ALA A 854 -20.53 15.09 27.29
CA ALA A 854 -19.93 15.77 28.43
C ALA A 854 -20.15 17.30 28.39
N ASN A 855 -20.45 17.90 29.53
CA ASN A 855 -20.46 19.37 29.68
C ASN A 855 -19.12 19.89 30.18
N ILE A 856 -18.40 19.09 30.97
CA ILE A 856 -17.06 19.39 31.47
C ILE A 856 -16.17 18.17 31.21
N ILE A 857 -14.98 18.41 30.66
CA ILE A 857 -13.92 17.41 30.55
C ILE A 857 -12.75 17.87 31.40
N LEU A 858 -12.39 17.07 32.41
CA LEU A 858 -11.27 17.32 33.30
C LEU A 858 -10.11 16.39 32.94
N VAL A 859 -9.01 16.95 32.44
CA VAL A 859 -7.81 16.18 32.07
C VAL A 859 -6.75 16.32 33.15
N ILE A 860 -6.25 15.19 33.66
CA ILE A 860 -5.26 15.12 34.75
C ILE A 860 -4.16 14.13 34.36
N ASN A 861 -2.90 14.46 34.64
CA ASN A 861 -1.73 13.60 34.37
C ASN A 861 -1.71 13.00 32.95
N ALA A 862 -2.05 13.78 31.94
CA ALA A 862 -1.99 13.35 30.55
C ALA A 862 -1.52 14.50 29.66
N ASP A 863 -0.60 14.22 28.75
CA ASP A 863 -0.21 15.14 27.68
C ASP A 863 -0.68 14.56 26.35
N LEU A 864 -1.95 14.84 26.04
CA LEU A 864 -2.67 14.19 24.95
C LEU A 864 -2.04 14.48 23.58
N SER A 865 -1.45 15.66 23.39
CA SER A 865 -0.82 16.05 22.12
C SER A 865 0.35 15.16 21.74
N THR A 866 1.07 14.60 22.71
CA THR A 866 2.19 13.71 22.45
C THR A 866 1.85 12.24 22.66
N GLU A 867 1.00 11.95 23.63
CA GLU A 867 0.68 10.58 24.04
C GLU A 867 -0.45 10.00 23.19
N ASN A 868 -1.55 10.74 23.02
CA ASN A 868 -2.86 10.25 22.59
C ASN A 868 -3.61 11.30 21.71
N LEU A 869 -3.04 11.68 20.56
CA LEU A 869 -3.60 12.74 19.70
C LEU A 869 -5.09 12.56 19.34
N ILE A 870 -5.54 11.33 19.11
CA ILE A 870 -6.94 11.08 18.76
C ILE A 870 -7.89 11.36 19.93
N MET A 871 -7.44 11.15 21.17
CA MET A 871 -8.20 11.55 22.36
C MET A 871 -8.34 13.08 22.41
N GLU A 872 -7.24 13.81 22.17
CA GLU A 872 -7.29 15.28 22.06
C GLU A 872 -8.28 15.74 20.99
N LEU A 873 -8.30 15.12 19.80
CA LEU A 873 -9.24 15.48 18.74
C LEU A 873 -10.70 15.23 19.15
N LYS A 874 -10.98 14.15 19.87
CA LYS A 874 -12.33 13.89 20.42
C LYS A 874 -12.72 14.96 21.44
N ILE A 875 -11.84 15.35 22.35
CA ILE A 875 -12.09 16.41 23.34
C ILE A 875 -12.34 17.75 22.64
N LYS A 876 -11.51 18.12 21.66
CA LYS A 876 -11.68 19.35 20.87
C LYS A 876 -13.00 19.36 20.08
N LYS A 877 -13.44 18.20 19.57
CA LYS A 877 -14.75 18.06 18.93
C LYS A 877 -15.88 18.35 19.91
N SER A 878 -15.79 17.85 21.14
CA SER A 878 -16.77 18.15 22.20
C SER A 878 -16.76 19.62 22.59
N GLN A 879 -15.58 20.27 22.71
CA GLN A 879 -15.50 21.71 22.98
C GLN A 879 -16.24 22.57 21.96
N LYS A 880 -16.21 22.19 20.67
CA LYS A 880 -16.99 22.90 19.63
C LYS A 880 -18.50 22.85 19.84
N LYS A 881 -19.00 21.88 20.61
CA LYS A 881 -20.42 21.76 21.01
C LYS A 881 -20.73 22.52 22.32
N GLY A 882 -19.75 23.19 22.93
CA GLY A 882 -19.90 23.97 24.15
C GLY A 882 -19.35 23.31 25.42
N THR A 883 -18.74 22.12 25.34
CA THR A 883 -18.09 21.46 26.47
C THR A 883 -16.93 22.31 27.00
N LYS A 884 -16.80 22.44 28.32
CA LYS A 884 -15.70 23.14 28.99
C LYS A 884 -14.54 22.20 29.28
N LEU A 885 -13.32 22.60 28.89
CA LEU A 885 -12.10 21.85 29.15
C LEU A 885 -11.36 22.42 30.35
N VAL A 886 -11.22 21.61 31.40
CA VAL A 886 -10.36 21.89 32.54
C VAL A 886 -9.11 21.03 32.44
N PHE A 887 -7.94 21.65 32.52
CA PHE A 887 -6.66 20.94 32.44
C PHE A 887 -5.82 21.20 33.69
N ILE A 888 -5.44 20.12 34.37
CA ILE A 888 -4.57 20.17 35.55
C ILE A 888 -3.18 19.70 35.16
N ASN A 889 -2.22 20.62 35.09
CA ASN A 889 -0.82 20.30 34.87
C ASN A 889 0.12 21.43 35.30
N SER A 890 1.33 21.10 35.74
CA SER A 890 2.28 22.05 36.34
C SER A 890 2.98 23.01 35.36
N SER A 891 2.88 22.77 34.05
CA SER A 891 3.64 23.53 33.03
C SER A 891 2.81 23.80 31.78
N GLU A 892 3.12 24.86 31.03
CA GLU A 892 2.40 25.14 29.80
C GLU A 892 2.72 24.09 28.72
N THR A 893 1.68 23.58 28.05
CA THR A 893 1.80 22.64 26.92
C THR A 893 1.01 23.14 25.72
N ASN A 894 1.15 22.49 24.56
CA ASN A 894 0.31 22.78 23.40
C ASN A 894 -1.19 22.60 23.70
N PHE A 895 -1.54 21.70 24.62
CA PHE A 895 -2.92 21.44 25.00
C PHE A 895 -3.50 22.53 25.90
N THR A 896 -2.66 23.19 26.72
CA THR A 896 -3.04 24.29 27.63
C THR A 896 -3.73 25.45 26.91
N LYS A 897 -3.31 25.75 25.67
CA LYS A 897 -3.91 26.83 24.85
C LYS A 897 -5.39 26.61 24.50
N PHE A 898 -5.88 25.39 24.64
CA PHE A 898 -7.26 25.02 24.34
C PHE A 898 -8.11 24.87 25.60
N SER A 899 -7.52 24.86 26.81
CA SER A 899 -8.29 24.75 28.04
C SER A 899 -9.08 26.03 28.34
N ASP A 900 -10.34 25.88 28.74
CA ASP A 900 -11.16 26.97 29.28
C ASP A 900 -10.69 27.37 30.69
N LEU A 901 -10.16 26.40 31.46
CA LEU A 901 -9.57 26.62 32.78
C LEU A 901 -8.30 25.77 32.93
N TRP A 902 -7.16 26.45 33.10
CA TRP A 902 -5.88 25.81 33.40
C TRP A 902 -5.54 25.93 34.88
N ILE A 903 -5.37 24.79 35.54
CA ILE A 903 -4.94 24.67 36.93
C ILE A 903 -3.47 24.24 36.95
N ASP A 904 -2.61 25.21 37.21
CA ASP A 904 -1.16 25.14 37.25
C ASP A 904 -0.64 24.59 38.59
N SER A 905 -1.18 23.45 38.99
CA SER A 905 -0.80 22.76 40.23
C SER A 905 0.65 22.30 40.19
N ARG A 906 1.41 22.54 41.26
CA ARG A 906 2.79 22.04 41.41
C ARG A 906 2.83 20.53 41.20
N ARG A 907 3.86 20.06 40.49
CA ARG A 907 4.06 18.62 40.21
C ARG A 907 4.07 17.82 41.52
N GLY A 908 3.34 16.70 41.54
CA GLY A 908 3.24 15.81 42.69
C GLY A 908 2.18 16.22 43.73
N THR A 909 1.42 17.30 43.49
CA THR A 909 0.43 17.82 44.45
C THR A 909 -1.03 17.61 44.04
N ASN A 910 -1.28 16.88 42.95
CA ASN A 910 -2.63 16.67 42.39
C ASN A 910 -3.59 15.98 43.38
N THR A 911 -3.14 14.97 44.13
CA THR A 911 -3.96 14.34 45.18
C THR A 911 -4.42 15.33 46.24
N VAL A 912 -3.53 16.25 46.65
CA VAL A 912 -3.85 17.31 47.62
C VAL A 912 -4.90 18.26 47.03
N LEU A 913 -4.69 18.72 45.79
CA LEU A 913 -5.65 19.55 45.06
C LEU A 913 -7.05 18.90 44.97
N LEU A 914 -7.11 17.61 44.63
CA LEU A 914 -8.37 16.87 44.51
C LEU A 914 -9.07 16.70 45.86
N ASN A 915 -8.35 16.38 46.93
CA ASN A 915 -8.92 16.32 48.28
C ASN A 915 -9.46 17.69 48.72
N GLY A 916 -8.75 18.78 48.40
CA GLY A 916 -9.22 20.15 48.60
C GLY A 916 -10.51 20.49 47.86
N LEU A 917 -10.60 20.09 46.59
CA LEU A 917 -11.82 20.19 45.79
C LEU A 917 -12.98 19.42 46.44
N ILE A 918 -12.76 18.18 46.86
CA ILE A 918 -13.77 17.35 47.54
C ILE A 918 -14.26 18.03 48.83
N ASN A 919 -13.33 18.51 49.67
CA ASN A 919 -13.67 19.21 50.91
C ASN A 919 -14.47 20.50 50.64
N ALA A 920 -14.07 21.31 49.66
CA ALA A 920 -14.79 22.53 49.29
C ALA A 920 -16.21 22.24 48.76
N LEU A 921 -16.41 21.13 48.02
CA LEU A 921 -17.74 20.71 47.57
C LEU A 921 -18.64 20.27 48.74
N LEU A 922 -18.06 19.64 49.77
CA LEU A 922 -18.76 19.28 51.01
C LEU A 922 -19.22 20.52 51.78
N GLU A 923 -18.31 21.47 52.01
CA GLU A 923 -18.60 22.72 52.73
C GLU A 923 -19.69 23.55 52.04
N LYS A 924 -19.72 23.55 50.70
CA LYS A 924 -20.73 24.25 49.88
C LYS A 924 -22.01 23.43 49.64
N CYS A 925 -22.15 22.25 50.24
CA CYS A 925 -23.28 21.32 50.05
C CYS A 925 -23.54 20.92 48.57
N LYS A 926 -22.50 20.90 47.73
CA LYS A 926 -22.55 20.56 46.29
C LYS A 926 -22.27 19.06 46.04
N ILE A 927 -22.92 18.17 46.79
CA ILE A 927 -22.70 16.70 46.77
C ILE A 927 -24.00 15.93 46.46
N ASP A 928 -23.92 14.74 45.87
CA ASP A 928 -25.09 13.89 45.57
C ASP A 928 -25.44 13.00 46.79
N THR A 929 -26.23 13.55 47.72
CA THR A 929 -26.62 12.86 48.96
C THR A 929 -27.39 11.57 48.72
N GLU A 930 -28.25 11.52 47.71
CA GLU A 930 -29.02 10.31 47.37
C GLU A 930 -28.08 9.20 46.86
N PHE A 931 -27.14 9.54 45.97
CA PHE A 931 -26.14 8.59 45.50
C PHE A 931 -25.26 8.08 46.64
N ILE A 932 -24.79 8.97 47.51
CA ILE A 932 -23.93 8.62 48.64
C ILE A 932 -24.64 7.61 49.56
N GLN A 933 -25.87 7.93 50.01
CA GLN A 933 -26.61 7.06 50.93
C GLN A 933 -26.96 5.69 50.31
N ASN A 934 -27.41 5.69 49.05
CA ASN A 934 -27.94 4.48 48.42
C ASN A 934 -26.87 3.59 47.79
N ARG A 935 -25.77 4.18 47.29
CA ARG A 935 -24.79 3.47 46.43
C ARG A 935 -23.37 3.44 46.98
N THR A 936 -23.09 4.09 48.12
CA THR A 936 -21.73 4.13 48.69
C THR A 936 -21.65 3.69 50.15
N GLU A 937 -20.43 3.46 50.65
CA GLU A 937 -20.10 3.16 52.04
C GLU A 937 -18.79 3.85 52.48
N GLY A 938 -18.59 4.01 53.79
CA GLY A 938 -17.37 4.63 54.35
C GLY A 938 -17.31 6.17 54.25
N PHE A 939 -18.44 6.83 53.99
CA PHE A 939 -18.48 8.27 53.74
C PHE A 939 -18.11 9.13 54.96
N GLU A 940 -18.65 8.84 56.15
CA GLU A 940 -18.40 9.67 57.35
C GLU A 940 -16.93 9.63 57.77
N GLU A 941 -16.31 8.44 57.82
CA GLU A 941 -14.87 8.30 58.11
C GLU A 941 -14.00 9.05 57.09
N PHE A 942 -14.37 8.97 55.81
CA PHE A 942 -13.68 9.70 54.75
C PHE A 942 -13.81 11.21 54.90
N LYS A 943 -15.01 11.70 55.19
CA LYS A 943 -15.30 13.13 55.39
C LYS A 943 -14.43 13.72 56.50
N ASP A 944 -14.27 13.02 57.62
CA ASP A 944 -13.44 13.48 58.73
C ASP A 944 -11.96 13.57 58.31
N SER A 945 -11.47 12.59 57.53
CA SER A 945 -10.07 12.53 57.08
C SER A 945 -9.63 13.68 56.16
N ILE A 946 -10.57 14.37 55.52
CA ILE A 946 -10.26 15.44 54.54
C ILE A 946 -10.53 16.86 55.04
N SER A 947 -11.06 17.02 56.26
CA SER A 947 -11.40 18.31 56.88
C SER A 947 -10.21 19.29 56.96
N GLN A 948 -8.99 18.77 57.01
CA GLN A 948 -7.74 19.54 57.02
C GLN A 948 -7.41 20.24 55.67
N PHE A 949 -8.01 19.81 54.55
CA PHE A 949 -7.72 20.33 53.21
C PHE A 949 -8.57 21.56 52.86
N ASN A 950 -8.41 22.65 53.60
CA ASN A 950 -9.09 23.92 53.32
C ASN A 950 -8.43 24.71 52.17
N THR A 951 -9.15 25.69 51.62
CA THR A 951 -8.68 26.47 50.44
C THR A 951 -7.33 27.18 50.67
N GLU A 952 -7.03 27.61 51.91
CA GLU A 952 -5.77 28.26 52.26
C GLU A 952 -4.60 27.28 52.12
N TYR A 953 -4.71 26.13 52.78
CA TYR A 953 -3.72 25.06 52.74
C TYR A 953 -3.46 24.56 51.32
N ILE A 954 -4.53 24.36 50.54
CA ILE A 954 -4.41 23.92 49.14
C ILE A 954 -3.64 24.92 48.30
N SER A 955 -3.96 26.22 48.42
CA SER A 955 -3.28 27.28 47.67
C SER A 955 -1.79 27.32 48.01
N GLU A 956 -1.43 27.17 49.28
CA GLU A 956 -0.04 27.16 49.75
C GLU A 956 0.76 25.96 49.21
N VAL A 957 0.21 24.75 49.33
CA VAL A 957 0.89 23.49 48.95
C VAL A 957 0.97 23.36 47.43
N THR A 958 -0.15 23.51 46.74
CA THR A 958 -0.25 23.29 45.29
C THR A 958 0.28 24.48 44.50
N GLY A 959 0.37 25.68 45.11
CA GLY A 959 0.73 26.92 44.42
C GLY A 959 -0.38 27.49 43.53
N VAL A 960 -1.56 26.87 43.49
CA VAL A 960 -2.69 27.34 42.66
C VAL A 960 -3.33 28.57 43.32
N GLN A 961 -3.59 29.60 42.52
CA GLN A 961 -4.27 30.81 42.98
C GLN A 961 -5.69 30.51 43.48
N LYS A 962 -6.09 31.16 44.58
CA LYS A 962 -7.40 30.97 45.21
C LYS A 962 -8.58 31.19 44.25
N ASP A 963 -8.49 32.20 43.39
CA ASP A 963 -9.56 32.49 42.41
C ASP A 963 -9.76 31.34 41.42
N LYS A 964 -8.66 30.74 40.93
CA LYS A 964 -8.73 29.56 40.05
C LYS A 964 -9.32 28.34 40.77
N LEU A 965 -8.99 28.16 42.05
CA LEU A 965 -9.58 27.09 42.88
C LEU A 965 -11.09 27.28 43.01
N LEU A 966 -11.56 28.50 43.30
CA LEU A 966 -12.98 28.80 43.40
C LEU A 966 -13.72 28.53 42.08
N MET A 967 -13.14 28.93 40.95
CA MET A 967 -13.68 28.63 39.61
C MET A 967 -13.78 27.12 39.36
N LEU A 968 -12.74 26.36 39.73
CA LEU A 968 -12.73 24.90 39.63
C LEU A 968 -13.86 24.29 40.47
N TYR A 969 -14.01 24.74 41.72
CA TYR A 969 -15.01 24.22 42.65
C TYR A 969 -16.43 24.49 42.13
N ASP A 970 -16.67 25.67 41.58
CA ASP A 970 -18.00 26.03 41.08
C ASP A 970 -18.37 25.30 39.79
N LEU A 971 -17.41 25.11 38.87
CA LEU A 971 -17.61 24.30 37.67
C LEU A 971 -17.91 22.84 38.01
N ILE A 972 -17.04 22.20 38.80
CA ILE A 972 -17.17 20.79 39.12
C ILE A 972 -18.38 20.51 40.02
N GLY A 973 -18.72 21.43 40.92
CA GLY A 973 -19.84 21.29 41.86
C GLY A 973 -21.23 21.48 41.26
N ASN A 974 -21.36 21.90 39.99
CA ASN A 974 -22.66 22.01 39.34
C ASN A 974 -23.21 20.63 38.96
N LYS A 975 -24.23 20.16 39.68
CA LYS A 975 -24.83 18.82 39.52
C LYS A 975 -25.51 18.61 38.16
N ASP A 976 -25.96 19.67 37.51
CA ASP A 976 -26.64 19.60 36.21
C ASP A 976 -25.66 19.40 35.05
N LEU A 977 -24.35 19.50 35.31
CA LEU A 977 -23.31 19.33 34.31
C LEU A 977 -22.70 17.93 34.37
N ASN A 978 -22.67 17.28 33.20
CA ASN A 978 -21.98 16.02 32.96
C ASN A 978 -20.46 16.22 33.01
N LEU A 979 -19.75 15.48 33.87
CA LEU A 979 -18.29 15.52 34.00
C LEU A 979 -17.66 14.22 33.53
N ILE A 980 -16.70 14.31 32.62
CA ILE A 980 -15.76 13.22 32.31
C ILE A 980 -14.37 13.60 32.79
N VAL A 981 -13.73 12.71 33.52
CA VAL A 981 -12.32 12.81 33.91
C VAL A 981 -11.50 11.93 33.00
N VAL A 982 -10.44 12.48 32.39
CA VAL A 982 -9.48 11.74 31.57
C VAL A 982 -8.15 11.72 32.32
N TYR A 983 -7.65 10.52 32.61
CA TYR A 983 -6.43 10.32 33.39
C TYR A 983 -5.54 9.27 32.74
N ASN A 984 -4.26 9.57 32.52
CA ASN A 984 -3.29 8.58 32.05
C ASN A 984 -2.57 7.96 33.25
N ILE A 985 -2.91 6.71 33.59
CA ILE A 985 -2.32 6.00 34.74
C ILE A 985 -0.85 5.67 34.54
N ASP A 986 -0.43 5.53 33.28
CA ASP A 986 0.91 5.16 32.89
C ASP A 986 1.83 6.39 32.73
N SER A 987 1.30 7.62 32.72
CA SER A 987 2.12 8.84 32.61
C SER A 987 2.80 9.19 33.94
N HIS A 988 4.06 9.64 33.86
CA HIS A 988 4.85 10.09 35.00
C HIS A 988 5.03 11.61 35.04
N LYS A 989 4.42 12.35 34.10
CA LYS A 989 4.67 13.78 33.93
C LYS A 989 4.11 14.61 35.08
N GLU A 990 2.89 14.36 35.53
CA GLU A 990 2.24 15.15 36.58
C GLU A 990 1.79 14.30 37.78
N LYS A 991 2.08 13.00 37.73
CA LYS A 991 1.52 12.00 38.64
C LYS A 991 1.86 12.28 40.10
N ALA A 992 0.85 12.28 40.94
CA ALA A 992 0.96 12.16 42.39
C ALA A 992 0.48 10.77 42.83
N ARG A 993 0.95 10.31 44.00
CA ARG A 993 0.48 9.03 44.57
C ARG A 993 -0.99 9.14 44.93
N ASN A 994 -1.77 8.08 44.69
CA ASN A 994 -3.21 8.03 44.97
C ASN A 994 -4.08 9.00 44.16
N ASP A 995 -3.59 9.62 43.08
CA ASP A 995 -4.38 10.50 42.19
C ASP A 995 -5.71 9.84 41.77
N LEU A 996 -5.62 8.58 41.35
CA LEU A 996 -6.77 7.84 40.84
C LEU A 996 -7.80 7.53 41.94
N ARG A 997 -7.34 7.30 43.19
CA ARG A 997 -8.22 7.12 44.35
C ARG A 997 -8.99 8.39 44.67
N ALA A 998 -8.31 9.55 44.62
CA ALA A 998 -8.96 10.84 44.81
C ALA A 998 -9.99 11.16 43.72
N ILE A 999 -9.69 10.83 42.46
CA ILE A 999 -10.66 10.93 41.37
C ILE A 999 -11.88 10.02 41.61
N GLY A 1000 -11.67 8.79 42.07
CA GLY A 1000 -12.74 7.85 42.42
C GLY A 1000 -13.67 8.41 43.49
N ASN A 1001 -13.11 8.94 44.59
CA ASN A 1001 -13.86 9.60 45.65
C ASN A 1001 -14.64 10.82 45.14
N LEU A 1002 -14.04 11.68 44.31
CA LEU A 1002 -14.71 12.83 43.70
C LEU A 1002 -15.93 12.43 42.86
N LEU A 1003 -15.79 11.40 42.03
CA LEU A 1003 -16.87 10.93 41.16
C LEU A 1003 -18.02 10.30 41.96
N MET A 1004 -17.73 9.58 43.04
CA MET A 1004 -18.76 9.06 43.94
C MET A 1004 -19.46 10.18 44.72
N LEU A 1005 -18.70 11.14 45.25
CA LEU A 1005 -19.23 12.30 45.98
C LEU A 1005 -20.24 13.09 45.14
N THR A 1006 -19.97 13.22 43.85
CA THR A 1006 -20.80 13.96 42.90
C THR A 1006 -21.84 13.07 42.18
N GLY A 1007 -21.90 11.77 42.49
CA GLY A 1007 -22.84 10.84 41.88
C GLY A 1007 -22.67 10.62 40.38
N ARG A 1008 -21.45 10.80 39.86
CA ARG A 1008 -21.11 10.80 38.42
C ARG A 1008 -20.50 9.49 37.92
N VAL A 1009 -20.87 8.37 38.53
CA VAL A 1009 -20.43 7.02 38.13
C VAL A 1009 -21.61 6.21 37.62
N GLY A 1010 -21.46 5.59 36.43
CA GLY A 1010 -22.49 4.74 35.83
C GLY A 1010 -23.65 5.51 35.18
N LYS A 1011 -23.45 6.80 34.88
CA LYS A 1011 -24.38 7.66 34.13
C LYS A 1011 -23.76 7.98 32.76
N GLU A 1012 -24.59 8.10 31.72
CA GLU A 1012 -24.11 8.39 30.36
C GLU A 1012 -23.55 9.81 30.27
N GLY A 1013 -22.47 9.99 29.49
CA GLY A 1013 -21.78 11.29 29.38
C GLY A 1013 -20.96 11.69 30.61
N GLN A 1014 -20.82 10.81 31.62
CA GLN A 1014 -20.11 11.11 32.87
C GLN A 1014 -19.21 9.94 33.31
N GLY A 1015 -18.13 10.23 34.02
CA GLY A 1015 -17.29 9.21 34.67
C GLY A 1015 -15.80 9.39 34.39
N LEU A 1016 -15.08 8.27 34.33
CA LEU A 1016 -13.63 8.22 34.24
C LEU A 1016 -13.17 7.45 33.01
N ILE A 1017 -12.28 8.04 32.22
CA ILE A 1017 -11.53 7.38 31.16
C ILE A 1017 -10.07 7.25 31.62
N ILE A 1018 -9.60 6.00 31.73
CA ILE A 1018 -8.24 5.67 32.09
C ILE A 1018 -7.44 5.40 30.80
N LEU A 1019 -6.58 6.34 30.41
CA LEU A 1019 -5.63 6.15 29.33
C LEU A 1019 -4.46 5.27 29.79
N ARG A 1020 -3.88 4.56 28.81
CA ARG A 1020 -2.73 3.66 28.98
C ARG A 1020 -1.71 3.93 27.87
N ASP A 1021 -0.51 3.40 28.00
CA ASP A 1021 0.54 3.62 27.01
C ASP A 1021 0.30 2.88 25.70
N TYR A 1022 -0.26 1.66 25.75
CA TYR A 1022 -0.29 0.76 24.60
C TYR A 1022 -1.68 0.26 24.22
N ALA A 1023 -1.84 -0.11 22.95
CA ALA A 1023 -3.11 -0.51 22.35
C ALA A 1023 -3.79 -1.68 23.08
N ASN A 1024 -3.01 -2.62 23.63
CA ASN A 1024 -3.52 -3.76 24.38
C ASN A 1024 -3.16 -3.76 25.88
N SER A 1025 -2.82 -2.59 26.45
CA SER A 1025 -2.51 -2.50 27.89
C SER A 1025 -3.71 -2.89 28.77
N ALA A 1026 -4.94 -2.60 28.34
CA ALA A 1026 -6.14 -3.07 29.05
C ALA A 1026 -6.30 -4.58 28.89
N GLY A 1027 -6.14 -5.11 27.66
CA GLY A 1027 -6.20 -6.54 27.38
C GLY A 1027 -5.19 -7.37 28.18
N LEU A 1028 -3.99 -6.83 28.41
CA LEU A 1028 -2.98 -7.45 29.28
C LEU A 1028 -3.51 -7.76 30.69
N LEU A 1029 -4.29 -6.84 31.27
CA LEU A 1029 -4.92 -7.04 32.57
C LEU A 1029 -6.17 -7.91 32.45
N ASP A 1030 -6.99 -7.71 31.42
CA ASP A 1030 -8.18 -8.53 31.16
C ASP A 1030 -7.84 -10.02 31.07
N MET A 1031 -6.69 -10.34 30.48
CA MET A 1031 -6.20 -11.70 30.31
C MET A 1031 -5.47 -12.24 31.53
N GLY A 1032 -5.17 -11.43 32.56
CA GLY A 1032 -4.58 -11.89 33.82
C GLY A 1032 -3.05 -11.94 33.85
N ILE A 1033 -2.36 -11.05 33.13
CA ILE A 1033 -0.89 -10.89 33.18
C ILE A 1033 -0.50 -10.02 34.38
N ASN A 1034 -0.82 -10.53 35.55
CA ASN A 1034 -0.59 -9.89 36.84
C ASN A 1034 -0.73 -10.95 37.95
N PRO A 1035 0.11 -10.96 39.00
CA PRO A 1035 0.01 -11.97 40.06
C PRO A 1035 -1.27 -11.85 40.90
N ASP A 1036 -1.91 -10.69 40.93
CA ASP A 1036 -3.11 -10.43 41.75
C ASP A 1036 -4.42 -10.77 41.03
N TYR A 1037 -4.38 -10.99 39.71
CA TYR A 1037 -5.57 -11.26 38.89
C TYR A 1037 -5.43 -12.50 38.00
N LEU A 1038 -6.46 -13.34 38.02
CA LEU A 1038 -6.80 -14.28 36.95
C LEU A 1038 -7.60 -13.57 35.83
N PRO A 1039 -7.78 -14.19 34.64
CA PRO A 1039 -8.57 -13.60 33.56
C PRO A 1039 -9.94 -13.08 34.03
N GLY A 1040 -10.28 -11.86 33.62
CA GLY A 1040 -11.53 -11.20 34.04
C GLY A 1040 -11.49 -10.54 35.42
N TYR A 1041 -10.29 -10.13 35.87
CA TYR A 1041 -10.07 -9.47 37.18
C TYR A 1041 -10.50 -10.32 38.39
N VAL A 1042 -10.33 -11.65 38.30
CA VAL A 1042 -10.66 -12.58 39.39
C VAL A 1042 -9.54 -12.59 40.43
N ARG A 1043 -9.85 -12.27 41.69
CA ARG A 1043 -8.87 -12.17 42.79
C ARG A 1043 -8.74 -13.46 43.58
N TYR A 1044 -7.68 -13.53 44.39
CA TYR A 1044 -7.44 -14.66 45.32
C TYR A 1044 -8.60 -14.93 46.30
N LYS A 1045 -9.41 -13.91 46.63
CA LYS A 1045 -10.58 -14.05 47.50
C LYS A 1045 -11.81 -14.64 46.79
N ASP A 1046 -11.85 -14.62 45.46
CA ASP A 1046 -13.01 -15.04 44.65
C ASP A 1046 -13.04 -16.56 44.45
N THR A 1047 -13.16 -17.30 45.56
CA THR A 1047 -13.01 -18.76 45.58
C THR A 1047 -13.95 -19.52 44.63
N GLU A 1048 -15.17 -19.02 44.41
CA GLU A 1048 -16.15 -19.59 43.48
C GLU A 1048 -15.66 -19.51 42.02
N LYS A 1049 -15.22 -18.32 41.59
CA LYS A 1049 -14.69 -18.11 40.23
C LYS A 1049 -13.37 -18.84 40.02
N ILE A 1050 -12.51 -18.87 41.03
CA ILE A 1050 -11.26 -19.67 40.97
C ILE A 1050 -11.60 -21.14 40.73
N ASN A 1051 -12.61 -21.70 41.43
CA ASN A 1051 -13.06 -23.08 41.23
C ASN A 1051 -13.63 -23.31 39.81
N GLU A 1052 -14.37 -22.35 39.24
CA GLU A 1052 -14.89 -22.43 37.87
C GLU A 1052 -13.75 -22.53 36.84
N ILE A 1053 -12.76 -21.64 36.94
CA ILE A 1053 -11.58 -21.64 36.06
C ILE A 1053 -10.74 -22.91 36.29
N SER A 1054 -10.55 -23.31 37.54
CA SER A 1054 -9.82 -24.52 37.95
C SER A 1054 -10.42 -25.78 37.32
N LYS A 1055 -11.75 -25.91 37.33
CA LYS A 1055 -12.47 -27.01 36.69
C LYS A 1055 -12.29 -26.99 35.17
N TYR A 1056 -12.38 -25.83 34.55
CA TYR A 1056 -12.23 -25.71 33.09
C TYR A 1056 -10.80 -26.00 32.62
N TRP A 1057 -9.78 -25.57 33.36
CA TRP A 1057 -8.38 -25.85 33.04
C TRP A 1057 -7.90 -27.22 33.51
N ASN A 1058 -8.70 -27.94 34.31
CA ASN A 1058 -8.31 -29.19 34.95
C ASN A 1058 -7.02 -29.05 35.79
N VAL A 1059 -6.92 -27.98 36.58
CA VAL A 1059 -5.77 -27.68 37.45
C VAL A 1059 -6.26 -27.09 38.77
N GLU A 1060 -5.70 -27.53 39.89
CA GLU A 1060 -5.99 -26.98 41.21
C GLU A 1060 -5.37 -25.59 41.41
N LEU A 1061 -6.10 -24.55 40.98
CA LEU A 1061 -5.57 -23.18 40.99
C LEU A 1061 -5.44 -22.57 42.39
N LYS A 1062 -6.18 -23.04 43.39
CA LYS A 1062 -6.10 -22.48 44.76
C LYS A 1062 -4.73 -22.66 45.41
N GLU A 1063 -4.02 -23.73 45.07
CA GLU A 1063 -2.68 -23.96 45.59
C GLU A 1063 -1.62 -23.11 44.91
N ILE A 1064 -1.89 -22.67 43.68
CA ILE A 1064 -0.96 -21.97 42.79
C ILE A 1064 -1.18 -20.46 42.84
N PHE A 1065 -2.43 -20.01 42.73
CA PHE A 1065 -2.83 -18.61 42.67
C PHE A 1065 -2.88 -17.98 44.07
N LYS A 1066 -1.68 -17.67 44.58
CA LYS A 1066 -1.45 -17.00 45.86
C LYS A 1066 -0.80 -15.62 45.64
N PRO A 1067 -0.94 -14.68 46.60
CA PRO A 1067 -0.27 -13.39 46.53
C PRO A 1067 1.25 -13.53 46.40
N VAL A 1068 1.87 -12.77 45.51
CA VAL A 1068 3.32 -12.81 45.23
C VAL A 1068 3.87 -11.40 45.06
N ASP A 1069 4.94 -11.07 45.79
CA ASP A 1069 5.76 -9.88 45.52
C ASP A 1069 6.95 -10.25 44.60
N LEU A 1070 6.70 -10.15 43.30
CA LEU A 1070 7.68 -10.58 42.30
C LEU A 1070 8.92 -9.68 42.26
N LEU A 1071 8.78 -8.38 42.55
CA LEU A 1071 9.90 -7.46 42.59
C LEU A 1071 10.85 -7.78 43.75
N LYS A 1072 10.30 -8.15 44.91
CA LYS A 1072 11.09 -8.61 46.05
C LYS A 1072 11.81 -9.92 45.73
N LYS A 1073 11.13 -10.89 45.13
CA LYS A 1073 11.75 -12.15 44.68
C LYS A 1073 12.93 -11.92 43.73
N LEU A 1074 12.78 -11.01 42.76
CA LEU A 1074 13.87 -10.62 41.84
C LEU A 1074 15.03 -9.93 42.56
N LYS A 1075 14.75 -9.10 43.58
CA LYS A 1075 15.80 -8.45 44.39
C LYS A 1075 16.58 -9.42 45.27
N ASN A 1076 15.93 -10.48 45.72
CA ASN A 1076 16.49 -11.50 46.59
C ASN A 1076 17.12 -12.68 45.84
N ASP A 1077 17.22 -12.61 44.51
CA ASP A 1077 17.69 -13.70 43.65
C ASP A 1077 16.92 -15.04 43.84
N GLU A 1078 15.64 -14.97 44.23
CA GLU A 1078 14.77 -16.15 44.40
C GLU A 1078 14.28 -16.71 43.05
N ILE A 1079 14.27 -15.86 42.00
CA ILE A 1079 13.98 -16.27 40.64
C ILE A 1079 15.27 -16.80 39.99
N LYS A 1080 15.23 -18.02 39.47
CA LYS A 1080 16.35 -18.70 38.78
C LYS A 1080 16.13 -18.83 37.28
N GLY A 1081 14.89 -18.90 36.82
CA GLY A 1081 14.55 -18.94 35.40
C GLY A 1081 13.61 -17.81 35.01
N LEU A 1082 13.93 -17.11 33.92
CA LEU A 1082 13.18 -15.95 33.46
C LEU A 1082 12.84 -16.08 31.98
N LEU A 1083 11.55 -15.92 31.65
CA LEU A 1083 11.07 -15.90 30.27
C LEU A 1083 10.47 -14.52 29.96
N ILE A 1084 11.01 -13.83 28.96
CA ILE A 1084 10.60 -12.47 28.59
C ILE A 1084 10.04 -12.47 27.18
N PHE A 1085 8.80 -12.03 27.03
CA PHE A 1085 8.12 -11.93 25.75
C PHE A 1085 7.89 -10.46 25.38
N GLY A 1086 8.67 -9.96 24.41
CA GLY A 1086 8.48 -8.65 23.80
C GLY A 1086 8.79 -7.46 24.71
N GLU A 1087 9.74 -7.59 25.65
CA GLU A 1087 10.21 -6.51 26.52
C GLU A 1087 11.76 -6.43 26.56
N ASN A 1088 12.28 -5.21 26.72
CA ASN A 1088 13.70 -4.84 26.76
C ASN A 1088 14.09 -4.15 28.10
N PRO A 1089 13.90 -4.79 29.27
CA PRO A 1089 14.19 -4.17 30.57
C PRO A 1089 15.65 -3.78 30.82
N ILE A 1090 16.63 -4.45 30.18
CA ILE A 1090 18.07 -4.25 30.41
C ILE A 1090 18.62 -2.97 29.75
N VAL A 1091 17.84 -2.34 28.86
CA VAL A 1091 18.21 -1.05 28.23
C VAL A 1091 18.60 0.01 29.25
N GLU A 1092 17.98 -0.02 30.43
CA GLU A 1092 18.41 0.71 31.60
C GLU A 1092 19.38 -0.15 32.41
N SER A 1093 20.68 0.18 32.35
CA SER A 1093 21.76 -0.59 33.00
C SER A 1093 21.53 -0.85 34.49
N LYS A 1094 20.82 0.03 35.21
CA LYS A 1094 20.42 -0.16 36.62
C LYS A 1094 19.56 -1.41 36.86
N ASN A 1095 18.88 -1.91 35.83
CA ASN A 1095 18.01 -3.08 35.91
C ASN A 1095 18.80 -4.39 35.83
N LEU A 1096 20.06 -4.38 35.37
CA LEU A 1096 20.93 -5.57 35.32
C LEU A 1096 21.00 -6.33 36.65
N LYS A 1097 20.87 -5.62 37.77
CA LYS A 1097 20.85 -6.22 39.11
C LYS A 1097 19.77 -7.30 39.28
N TYR A 1098 18.64 -7.22 38.57
CA TYR A 1098 17.56 -8.21 38.64
C TYR A 1098 17.83 -9.46 37.78
N PHE A 1099 18.93 -9.48 37.02
CA PHE A 1099 19.27 -10.55 36.09
C PHE A 1099 20.53 -11.33 36.51
N ARG A 1100 21.25 -10.88 37.55
CA ARG A 1100 22.53 -11.48 37.96
C ARG A 1100 22.39 -12.85 38.61
N GLY A 1101 21.31 -13.09 39.35
CA GLY A 1101 21.06 -14.36 40.05
C GLY A 1101 20.40 -15.46 39.22
N LEU A 1102 20.18 -15.24 37.92
CA LEU A 1102 19.50 -16.16 37.02
C LEU A 1102 20.43 -17.30 36.56
N GLU A 1103 19.89 -18.52 36.51
CA GLU A 1103 20.52 -19.68 35.87
C GLU A 1103 20.10 -19.85 34.40
N PHE A 1104 18.97 -19.24 34.02
CA PHE A 1104 18.45 -19.31 32.67
C PHE A 1104 17.61 -18.08 32.30
N LEU A 1105 17.91 -17.47 31.16
CA LEU A 1105 17.15 -16.38 30.56
C LEU A 1105 16.74 -16.73 29.12
N MET A 1106 15.43 -16.74 28.86
CA MET A 1106 14.87 -16.82 27.51
C MET A 1106 14.22 -15.49 27.14
N VAL A 1107 14.53 -14.99 25.95
CA VAL A 1107 13.97 -13.75 25.41
C VAL A 1107 13.34 -14.01 24.05
N GLN A 1108 12.06 -13.69 23.92
CA GLN A 1108 11.37 -13.62 22.64
C GLN A 1108 11.20 -12.15 22.24
N ASP A 1109 11.77 -11.72 21.12
CA ASP A 1109 11.66 -10.34 20.63
C ASP A 1109 11.69 -10.29 19.09
N ILE A 1110 11.29 -9.15 18.53
CA ILE A 1110 11.36 -8.87 17.09
C ILE A 1110 12.80 -8.48 16.73
N PHE A 1111 13.49 -7.75 17.60
CA PHE A 1111 14.83 -7.21 17.34
C PHE A 1111 15.89 -7.81 18.27
N PHE A 1112 17.16 -7.73 17.87
CA PHE A 1112 18.27 -8.14 18.71
C PHE A 1112 18.62 -7.08 19.77
N THR A 1113 17.76 -6.98 20.77
CA THR A 1113 17.77 -5.96 21.84
C THR A 1113 18.90 -6.13 22.84
N THR A 1114 19.08 -5.14 23.71
CA THR A 1114 20.00 -5.23 24.87
C THR A 1114 19.64 -6.40 25.79
N THR A 1115 18.35 -6.65 26.03
CA THR A 1115 17.93 -7.82 26.81
C THR A 1115 18.20 -9.14 26.07
N ALA A 1116 17.97 -9.20 24.76
CA ALA A 1116 18.23 -10.40 23.96
C ALA A 1116 19.71 -10.81 23.95
N ARG A 1117 20.64 -9.83 24.03
CA ARG A 1117 22.09 -10.10 24.07
C ARG A 1117 22.54 -10.82 25.35
N GLU A 1118 21.85 -10.60 26.45
CA GLU A 1118 22.17 -11.25 27.73
C GLU A 1118 21.57 -12.66 27.83
N ALA A 1119 20.59 -12.99 26.98
CA ALA A 1119 19.83 -14.24 27.04
C ALA A 1119 20.66 -15.49 26.73
N ASP A 1120 20.23 -16.62 27.29
CA ASP A 1120 20.75 -17.95 26.96
C ASP A 1120 20.06 -18.51 25.70
N VAL A 1121 18.79 -18.17 25.51
CA VAL A 1121 18.00 -18.52 24.32
C VAL A 1121 17.26 -17.28 23.84
N VAL A 1122 17.35 -17.01 22.54
CA VAL A 1122 16.59 -15.95 21.87
C VAL A 1122 15.63 -16.58 20.86
N LEU A 1123 14.35 -16.24 20.93
CA LEU A 1123 13.32 -16.70 20.00
C LEU A 1123 12.80 -15.51 19.16
N PRO A 1124 12.74 -15.63 17.82
CA PRO A 1124 12.22 -14.56 16.99
C PRO A 1124 10.69 -14.45 17.12
N ALA A 1125 10.20 -13.28 17.50
CA ALA A 1125 8.76 -13.00 17.57
C ALA A 1125 8.15 -12.70 16.19
N SER A 1126 6.90 -13.10 15.99
CA SER A 1126 6.03 -12.54 14.95
C SER A 1126 5.57 -11.12 15.33
N THR A 1127 5.45 -10.25 14.33
CA THR A 1127 4.95 -8.89 14.47
C THR A 1127 3.43 -8.85 14.43
N TYR A 1128 2.83 -7.70 14.76
CA TYR A 1128 1.37 -7.57 14.75
C TYR A 1128 0.75 -7.77 13.34
N ILE A 1129 1.49 -7.58 12.24
CA ILE A 1129 0.97 -7.82 10.87
C ILE A 1129 1.12 -9.28 10.43
N GLU A 1130 1.78 -10.12 11.24
CA GLU A 1130 2.04 -11.53 10.94
C GLU A 1130 1.25 -12.51 11.82
N THR A 1131 0.53 -11.98 12.80
CA THR A 1131 -0.38 -12.70 13.69
C THR A 1131 -1.79 -12.15 13.51
N GLU A 1132 -2.78 -12.86 14.02
CA GLU A 1132 -4.16 -12.39 14.12
C GLU A 1132 -4.70 -12.55 15.53
N GLY A 1133 -5.74 -11.79 15.87
CA GLY A 1133 -6.33 -11.86 17.20
C GLY A 1133 -7.06 -10.59 17.56
N THR A 1134 -7.06 -10.29 18.86
CA THR A 1134 -7.78 -9.14 19.42
C THR A 1134 -6.91 -8.26 20.30
N PHE A 1135 -7.22 -6.96 20.27
CA PHE A 1135 -6.75 -5.97 21.23
C PHE A 1135 -7.91 -5.32 21.97
N THR A 1136 -7.66 -4.89 23.20
CA THR A 1136 -8.62 -4.17 24.03
C THR A 1136 -8.10 -2.78 24.36
N SER A 1137 -8.80 -1.77 23.85
CA SER A 1137 -8.45 -0.36 24.01
C SER A 1137 -8.80 0.18 25.41
N CYS A 1138 -8.39 1.43 25.70
CA CYS A 1138 -8.56 2.06 27.02
C CYS A 1138 -10.01 2.20 27.50
N ASP A 1139 -10.99 2.21 26.59
CA ASP A 1139 -12.41 2.27 26.94
C ASP A 1139 -13.08 0.89 27.01
N ARG A 1140 -12.27 -0.19 26.99
CA ARG A 1140 -12.69 -1.61 27.04
C ARG A 1140 -13.29 -2.13 25.74
N ARG A 1141 -13.09 -1.43 24.62
CA ARG A 1141 -13.49 -1.93 23.30
C ARG A 1141 -12.57 -3.05 22.83
N VAL A 1142 -13.14 -4.23 22.56
CA VAL A 1142 -12.44 -5.39 22.02
C VAL A 1142 -12.47 -5.31 20.50
N GLN A 1143 -11.31 -5.28 19.86
CA GLN A 1143 -11.16 -5.05 18.43
C GLN A 1143 -10.38 -6.20 17.79
N LYS A 1144 -10.96 -6.80 16.76
CA LYS A 1144 -10.31 -7.87 15.98
C LYS A 1144 -9.49 -7.28 14.83
N PHE A 1145 -8.38 -7.94 14.52
CA PHE A 1145 -7.63 -7.74 13.28
C PHE A 1145 -7.19 -9.10 12.72
N ASN A 1146 -6.96 -9.14 11.42
CA ASN A 1146 -6.50 -10.33 10.72
C ASN A 1146 -5.04 -10.17 10.29
N LYS A 1147 -4.34 -11.29 10.22
CA LYS A 1147 -2.97 -11.39 9.71
C LYS A 1147 -2.89 -10.92 8.26
N ILE A 1148 -1.79 -10.23 7.92
CA ILE A 1148 -1.53 -9.73 6.57
C ILE A 1148 -0.47 -10.58 5.87
N PHE A 1149 0.60 -10.93 6.58
CA PHE A 1149 1.72 -11.70 6.04
C PHE A 1149 1.98 -12.95 6.86
N THR A 1150 2.59 -13.97 6.27
CA THR A 1150 3.14 -15.10 7.03
C THR A 1150 4.35 -14.64 7.84
N PRO A 1151 4.54 -15.09 9.10
CA PRO A 1151 5.72 -14.75 9.87
C PRO A 1151 7.01 -15.09 9.14
N ALA A 1152 7.93 -14.12 9.05
CA ALA A 1152 9.24 -14.36 8.44
C ALA A 1152 10.07 -15.42 9.20
N SER A 1153 9.77 -15.68 10.48
CA SER A 1153 10.37 -16.74 11.30
C SER A 1153 9.63 -18.10 11.21
N ASN A 1154 8.61 -18.20 10.36
CA ASN A 1154 7.69 -19.33 10.14
C ASN A 1154 6.69 -19.65 11.27
N LEU A 1155 6.84 -19.09 12.48
CA LEU A 1155 5.92 -19.34 13.60
C LEU A 1155 5.33 -18.03 14.15
N GLU A 1156 4.04 -18.06 14.47
CA GLU A 1156 3.35 -17.02 15.22
C GLU A 1156 3.63 -17.14 16.72
N ASN A 1157 3.43 -16.06 17.48
CA ASN A 1157 3.76 -16.05 18.91
C ASN A 1157 2.93 -17.07 19.70
N TRP A 1158 1.65 -17.25 19.37
CA TRP A 1158 0.80 -18.23 20.05
C TRP A 1158 1.23 -19.67 19.73
N GLU A 1159 1.77 -19.93 18.53
CA GLU A 1159 2.32 -21.23 18.14
C GLU A 1159 3.61 -21.53 18.92
N ILE A 1160 4.47 -20.52 19.12
CA ILE A 1160 5.66 -20.66 19.97
C ILE A 1160 5.25 -21.05 21.39
N ILE A 1161 4.25 -20.36 21.98
CA ILE A 1161 3.74 -20.69 23.32
C ILE A 1161 3.14 -22.11 23.34
N LYS A 1162 2.35 -22.48 22.32
CA LYS A 1162 1.80 -23.83 22.18
C LYS A 1162 2.92 -24.90 22.12
N LYS A 1163 3.99 -24.66 21.36
CA LYS A 1163 5.12 -25.59 21.28
C LYS A 1163 5.90 -25.72 22.59
N LEU A 1164 5.96 -24.67 23.41
CA LEU A 1164 6.49 -24.77 24.78
C LEU A 1164 5.65 -25.74 25.63
N TRP A 1165 4.33 -25.71 25.51
CA TRP A 1165 3.45 -26.70 26.15
C TRP A 1165 3.67 -28.12 25.64
N GLU A 1166 3.78 -28.30 24.32
CA GLU A 1166 4.03 -29.61 23.71
C GLU A 1166 5.34 -30.24 24.22
N ASN A 1167 6.38 -29.43 24.45
CA ASN A 1167 7.66 -29.87 25.03
C ASN A 1167 7.59 -30.14 26.56
N LEU A 1168 6.48 -29.78 27.21
CA LEU A 1168 6.11 -30.24 28.56
C LEU A 1168 5.18 -31.45 28.52
N ASP A 1169 5.06 -32.12 27.36
CA ASP A 1169 4.25 -33.32 27.16
C ASP A 1169 2.74 -33.06 27.30
N VAL A 1170 2.30 -31.82 27.01
CA VAL A 1170 0.90 -31.39 27.05
C VAL A 1170 0.48 -30.83 25.69
N ASN A 1171 -0.45 -31.54 25.03
CA ASN A 1171 -0.99 -31.10 23.74
C ASN A 1171 -2.25 -30.24 23.93
N LEU A 1172 -2.19 -29.00 23.44
CA LEU A 1172 -3.33 -28.07 23.48
C LEU A 1172 -4.18 -28.21 22.21
N PRO A 1173 -5.53 -28.23 22.31
CA PRO A 1173 -6.44 -28.47 21.19
C PRO A 1173 -6.72 -27.21 20.34
N TYR A 1174 -5.76 -26.27 20.25
CA TYR A 1174 -5.94 -25.03 19.49
C TYR A 1174 -5.34 -25.18 18.09
N SER A 1175 -6.14 -24.85 17.07
CA SER A 1175 -5.68 -24.79 15.67
C SER A 1175 -5.58 -23.36 15.14
N SER A 1176 -6.20 -22.39 15.84
CA SER A 1176 -6.19 -20.98 15.49
C SER A 1176 -6.34 -20.06 16.71
N PRO A 1177 -6.02 -18.75 16.60
CA PRO A 1177 -6.35 -17.76 17.61
C PRO A 1177 -7.84 -17.69 17.96
N ALA A 1178 -8.72 -18.00 17.00
CA ALA A 1178 -10.17 -18.02 17.24
C ALA A 1178 -10.58 -19.09 18.28
N ASP A 1179 -9.90 -20.24 18.30
CA ASP A 1179 -10.16 -21.30 19.31
C ASP A 1179 -9.80 -20.80 20.71
N ILE A 1180 -8.69 -20.07 20.82
CA ILE A 1180 -8.23 -19.46 22.08
C ILE A 1180 -9.23 -18.39 22.52
N PHE A 1181 -9.69 -17.53 21.61
CA PHE A 1181 -10.70 -16.52 21.91
C PHE A 1181 -12.03 -17.13 22.37
N ASN A 1182 -12.45 -18.25 21.77
CA ASN A 1182 -13.63 -18.99 22.20
C ASN A 1182 -13.47 -19.55 23.62
N GLU A 1183 -12.27 -19.96 24.01
CA GLU A 1183 -11.98 -20.32 25.39
C GLU A 1183 -12.00 -19.09 26.31
N ILE A 1184 -11.42 -17.96 25.90
CA ILE A 1184 -11.47 -16.69 26.64
C ILE A 1184 -12.92 -16.31 26.94
N LYS A 1185 -13.84 -16.41 25.98
CA LYS A 1185 -15.28 -16.12 26.21
C LYS A 1185 -15.92 -17.00 27.30
N LYS A 1186 -15.44 -18.23 27.48
CA LYS A 1186 -15.95 -19.16 28.49
C LYS A 1186 -15.38 -18.82 29.88
N VAL A 1187 -14.07 -18.59 29.95
CA VAL A 1187 -13.31 -18.39 31.19
C VAL A 1187 -13.43 -16.96 31.72
N ASN A 1188 -13.29 -15.97 30.85
CA ASN A 1188 -13.41 -14.56 31.20
C ASN A 1188 -14.86 -14.09 31.06
N SER A 1189 -15.55 -13.99 32.19
CA SER A 1189 -16.95 -13.54 32.25
C SER A 1189 -17.23 -12.19 31.57
N LEU A 1190 -16.23 -11.32 31.47
CA LEU A 1190 -16.38 -10.00 30.82
C LEU A 1190 -16.48 -10.12 29.29
N TYR A 1191 -15.90 -11.17 28.71
CA TYR A 1191 -15.82 -11.38 27.26
C TYR A 1191 -16.96 -12.24 26.70
N ARG A 1192 -17.73 -12.91 27.57
CA ARG A 1192 -18.75 -13.92 27.22
C ARG A 1192 -19.69 -13.49 26.09
N ASP A 1193 -20.27 -12.30 26.21
CA ASP A 1193 -21.27 -11.76 25.27
C ASP A 1193 -20.73 -10.63 24.40
N VAL A 1194 -19.40 -10.48 24.32
CA VAL A 1194 -18.77 -9.36 23.59
C VAL A 1194 -18.62 -9.73 22.12
N GLU A 1195 -19.16 -8.87 21.26
CA GLU A 1195 -18.89 -8.88 19.83
C GLU A 1195 -17.73 -7.94 19.50
N PHE A 1196 -17.02 -8.21 18.39
CA PHE A 1196 -15.92 -7.36 17.96
C PHE A 1196 -16.39 -5.93 17.67
N GLY A 1197 -15.59 -4.95 18.09
CA GLY A 1197 -15.92 -3.53 18.06
C GLY A 1197 -16.80 -3.06 19.21
N GLN A 1198 -17.28 -3.96 20.08
CA GLN A 1198 -18.07 -3.60 21.26
C GLN A 1198 -17.21 -3.43 22.51
N ILE A 1199 -17.76 -2.65 23.43
CA ILE A 1199 -17.23 -2.38 24.76
C ILE A 1199 -17.75 -3.46 25.70
N TRP A 1200 -16.84 -4.17 26.37
CA TRP A 1200 -17.28 -5.11 27.40
C TRP A 1200 -17.75 -4.36 28.65
N GLY A 1201 -18.77 -4.89 29.33
CA GLY A 1201 -19.31 -4.26 30.54
C GLY A 1201 -19.96 -2.89 30.29
N LYS A 1202 -20.74 -2.69 29.22
CA LYS A 1202 -21.51 -1.44 28.97
C LYS A 1202 -22.44 -1.02 30.10
N LYS A 1203 -22.94 -1.98 30.88
CA LYS A 1203 -23.80 -1.74 32.06
C LYS A 1203 -23.03 -1.69 33.38
N LEU A 1204 -21.70 -1.77 33.32
CA LEU A 1204 -20.84 -1.71 34.51
C LEU A 1204 -21.08 -0.39 35.24
N PHE A 1205 -21.20 -0.48 36.57
CA PHE A 1205 -21.52 0.63 37.47
C PHE A 1205 -22.89 1.31 37.28
N LYS A 1206 -23.76 0.90 36.33
CA LYS A 1206 -25.09 1.55 36.14
C LYS A 1206 -26.02 1.34 37.34
N LYS A 1207 -26.04 0.13 37.93
CA LYS A 1207 -26.91 -0.22 39.07
C LYS A 1207 -26.15 -0.39 40.39
N THR A 1208 -25.10 -1.20 40.36
CA THR A 1208 -24.28 -1.55 41.53
C THR A 1208 -22.80 -1.50 41.18
N PHE A 1209 -21.94 -1.41 42.19
CA PHE A 1209 -20.50 -1.59 42.01
C PHE A 1209 -20.13 -3.07 42.08
N PRO A 1210 -19.14 -3.55 41.30
CA PRO A 1210 -18.59 -4.90 41.40
C PRO A 1210 -17.72 -5.11 42.65
N THR A 1211 -18.16 -4.60 43.79
CA THR A 1211 -17.58 -4.82 45.13
C THR A 1211 -18.39 -5.90 45.87
N PRO A 1212 -17.83 -6.53 46.92
CA PRO A 1212 -18.58 -7.48 47.75
C PRO A 1212 -19.87 -6.89 48.36
N SER A 1213 -19.84 -5.62 48.78
CA SER A 1213 -20.99 -4.89 49.33
C SER A 1213 -21.99 -4.42 48.26
N LYS A 1214 -21.66 -4.55 46.98
CA LYS A 1214 -22.37 -3.98 45.82
C LYS A 1214 -22.44 -2.44 45.81
N LYS A 1215 -21.78 -1.78 46.77
CA LYS A 1215 -21.69 -0.33 46.96
C LYS A 1215 -20.25 0.14 46.73
N GLY A 1216 -20.09 1.38 46.29
CA GLY A 1216 -18.78 2.00 46.11
C GLY A 1216 -18.20 2.42 47.46
N LYS A 1217 -16.93 2.12 47.74
CA LYS A 1217 -16.30 2.46 49.02
C LYS A 1217 -15.45 3.71 48.91
N PHE A 1218 -15.71 4.71 49.75
CA PHE A 1218 -14.80 5.85 49.91
C PHE A 1218 -13.48 5.39 50.51
N LEU A 1219 -12.36 5.78 49.89
CA LEU A 1219 -11.03 5.37 50.31
C LEU A 1219 -10.34 6.47 51.13
N ILE A 1220 -9.72 6.07 52.23
CA ILE A 1220 -8.81 6.90 53.03
C ILE A 1220 -7.39 6.45 52.67
N TYR A 1221 -6.51 7.41 52.40
CA TYR A 1221 -5.14 7.17 51.97
C TYR A 1221 -4.25 8.35 52.36
N ASP A 1222 -2.97 8.09 52.52
CA ASP A 1222 -2.00 9.14 52.83
C ASP A 1222 -1.76 10.06 51.63
N THR A 1223 -1.62 11.36 51.91
CA THR A 1223 -1.21 12.36 50.92
C THR A 1223 0.29 12.56 50.95
N ASP A 1224 0.99 11.98 49.98
CA ASP A 1224 2.42 12.19 49.76
C ASP A 1224 2.63 13.23 48.65
N ILE A 1225 3.41 14.28 48.95
CA ILE A 1225 3.69 15.41 48.05
C ILE A 1225 4.92 15.11 47.16
N SER A 1226 5.58 13.96 47.34
CA SER A 1226 6.74 13.57 46.54
C SER A 1226 6.36 13.35 45.07
N SER A 1227 7.13 13.99 44.17
CA SER A 1227 6.93 13.82 42.74
C SER A 1227 7.52 12.50 42.26
N ILE A 1228 6.79 11.78 41.39
CA ILE A 1228 7.36 10.65 40.65
C ILE A 1228 8.35 11.19 39.61
N SER A 1229 9.45 10.46 39.38
CA SER A 1229 10.43 10.81 38.34
C SER A 1229 9.72 10.99 36.98
N PRO A 1230 9.85 12.16 36.32
CA PRO A 1230 9.24 12.40 35.02
C PRO A 1230 9.91 11.58 33.91
N LYS A 1231 11.14 11.11 34.14
CA LYS A 1231 11.82 10.20 33.22
C LYS A 1231 11.22 8.81 33.37
N LYS A 1232 10.49 8.39 32.33
CA LYS A 1232 9.97 7.03 32.15
C LYS A 1232 10.83 6.27 31.14
N PRO A 1233 11.49 5.16 31.53
CA PRO A 1233 12.22 4.33 30.58
C PRO A 1233 11.31 3.62 29.60
N GLU A 1234 11.82 3.36 28.39
CA GLU A 1234 11.12 2.56 27.39
C GLU A 1234 11.64 1.15 27.40
N TYR A 1235 10.79 0.21 27.81
CA TYR A 1235 11.13 -1.21 27.85
C TYR A 1235 10.56 -1.97 26.66
N LEU A 1236 10.14 -1.31 25.57
CA LEU A 1236 9.70 -1.99 24.34
C LEU A 1236 10.61 -1.60 23.16
N SER A 1237 11.13 -2.60 22.46
CA SER A 1237 12.17 -2.46 21.44
C SER A 1237 11.76 -1.60 20.24
N HIS A 1238 10.52 -1.72 19.78
CA HIS A 1238 10.04 -0.95 18.64
C HIS A 1238 9.67 0.51 19.01
N GLU A 1239 9.30 0.81 20.25
CA GLU A 1239 9.10 2.21 20.69
C GLU A 1239 10.45 2.92 20.75
N GLU A 1240 11.44 2.23 21.32
CA GLU A 1240 12.83 2.69 21.32
C GLU A 1240 13.31 2.91 19.88
N TYR A 1241 13.10 1.95 18.98
CA TYR A 1241 13.41 2.10 17.56
C TYR A 1241 12.65 3.29 16.93
N PHE A 1242 11.34 3.40 17.17
CA PHE A 1242 10.55 4.51 16.65
C PHE A 1242 11.11 5.84 17.15
N LYS A 1243 11.43 5.98 18.43
CA LYS A 1243 12.01 7.21 18.99
C LYS A 1243 13.41 7.50 18.45
N LEU A 1244 14.30 6.50 18.44
CA LEU A 1244 15.71 6.68 18.10
C LEU A 1244 15.98 6.77 16.60
N ASN A 1245 15.21 6.07 15.77
CA ASN A 1245 15.49 5.90 14.33
C ASN A 1245 14.46 6.59 13.43
N ILE A 1246 13.18 6.65 13.84
CA ILE A 1246 12.12 7.30 13.05
C ILE A 1246 11.91 8.75 13.51
N ARG A 1247 11.72 8.97 14.81
CA ARG A 1247 11.49 10.29 15.42
C ARG A 1247 12.75 11.14 15.45
N ARG A 1248 13.94 10.56 15.60
CA ARG A 1248 15.18 11.33 15.43
C ARG A 1248 15.32 11.87 14.01
N LYS A 1249 15.00 11.08 12.98
CA LYS A 1249 14.89 11.53 11.58
C LYS A 1249 13.71 12.49 11.32
N LEU A 1250 12.79 12.65 12.28
CA LEU A 1250 11.74 13.67 12.26
C LEU A 1250 12.22 15.01 12.84
N MET A 1251 13.31 15.02 13.63
CA MET A 1251 13.82 16.23 14.30
C MET A 1251 15.14 16.75 13.74
N ILE A 1252 15.83 15.93 12.94
CA ILE A 1252 17.03 16.26 12.14
C ILE A 1252 16.57 16.41 10.70
#